data_AF-A0AA90P559-F1
#
_entry.id   AF-A0AA90P559-F1
#
_cell.length_a   1.000
_cell.length_b   1.000
_cell.length_c   1.000
_cell.angle_alpha   90.00
_cell.angle_beta   90.00
_cell.angle_gamma   90.00
#
_symmetry.space_group_name_H-M   'P 1'
#
loop_
_entity.id
_entity.type
_entity.pdbx_description
1 polymer ?
#
loop_
_entity_poly.entity_id
_entity_poly.type
_entity_poly.pdbx_seq_one_letter_code
_entity_poly.pdbx_strand_id
1 'polypeptide(L)'
;MQNTSSEYLTKSELARVLIVSHSTVIRWISEGKVPSIVEINNQSLIPKETIPLIKRNVGFINTDEYMRLDEFLRFFNISRETYLNWIKRGWVKDTVRYGGNTTYIPLSSIDEIKKLCGYVNEEDYINTKQLSSILDVSQSKILRFIKSGLIVNGHLYKDKYLFKLDSINEIKQSIGYYDGFNPNEYLRINQAKEKLNLDFDFHYWKSKIPYILHMGNPYIHTKDLNLIFDLIKGKKPKAPSSIPGLEHYVDTRTAAELLQIGQATVSVLINTEKIKGAIKVPINSSQTKWMIPVESIDDYKQRRISMIEDKTAVLIPTDTLSLKMIAEKTGVPYDSLRLKVRNKQLFPNAQKIKGIYCIPIEEANHFIENTRQHRYEKKGDIYTNKDALEELLHYITVFPLPFHLGKTAELFTGFCKIKLSKLRGNPRHIRTFFNYYKFMFETLRYLDKNLHELDVSVIDGIVYEQMTNEHTKRIFISFYYYCYSSRDLPVPKQYVVSKLIKDKKKEKEIYSPEAFYSFYRYVKDASLHLPNAISNEYYANMWAFTIMHLTNAWRASDIVFKTPNIDIFSIQVDSFDWFNNNILSITQCQKVINQLYLHFRSIQTSKTTAFVTFLVEPELVEALSTALIISELHRQKNKNSFLLESFITGTKIKTVATSGKNRHQHFFKLDSTLEPFKSLKFNNSTMTYLFYSISDEDGNDSDVALELTQRVRSHNSAETTAIYVQATNKDGSLNQVSANLFRRGHFGWLYNYLILLASEKDDAPRTMEDKTLAISALRDQLGSPVNTELWAQFLLQIKQKQSSVMSRLAKLSKESLIELLVKIFKGEMPSKTENAQCITSPNCEYPRLNSCYSCPNVIPKNYLFIELRGEFDRLINSIETTAHDAIRKKESYFLLNLLLLLDEGINFFGEEYIEAFLNIQHVRKKLSQLADKIYIE
;
A
#
# COMPACT_ATOMS: atom_id res chain seq x y z
N MET A 1 -21.44 -61.68 68.18
CA MET A 1 -21.98 -60.99 66.98
C MET A 1 -22.11 -59.49 67.24
N GLN A 2 -21.01 -58.82 67.58
CA GLN A 2 -20.92 -57.36 67.72
C GLN A 2 -19.51 -56.96 67.23
N ASN A 3 -19.43 -55.86 66.48
CA ASN A 3 -18.23 -55.15 65.97
C ASN A 3 -17.56 -55.51 64.63
N THR A 4 -18.15 -56.29 63.72
CA THR A 4 -17.56 -56.44 62.36
C THR A 4 -17.89 -55.34 61.34
N SER A 5 -18.89 -54.46 61.58
CA SER A 5 -19.22 -53.37 60.63
C SER A 5 -18.37 -52.10 60.81
N SER A 6 -17.50 -52.03 61.81
CA SER A 6 -16.70 -50.85 62.11
C SER A 6 -15.44 -50.75 61.24
N GLU A 7 -14.85 -51.89 60.86
CA GLU A 7 -13.51 -51.93 60.25
C GLU A 7 -13.50 -52.12 58.73
N TYR A 8 -14.66 -52.39 58.13
CA TYR A 8 -14.78 -52.69 56.70
C TYR A 8 -15.79 -51.76 56.00
N LEU A 9 -15.61 -51.55 54.70
CA LEU A 9 -16.50 -50.78 53.82
C LEU A 9 -17.07 -51.66 52.72
N THR A 10 -18.34 -51.46 52.39
CA THR A 10 -18.93 -51.93 51.14
C THR A 10 -18.37 -51.15 49.96
N LYS A 11 -18.51 -51.70 48.74
CA LYS A 11 -18.14 -51.00 47.48
C LYS A 11 -18.83 -49.63 47.35
N SER A 12 -20.09 -49.54 47.79
CA SER A 12 -20.88 -48.30 47.80
C SER A 12 -20.37 -47.27 48.82
N GLU A 13 -19.91 -47.71 49.98
CA GLU A 13 -19.34 -46.80 50.97
C GLU A 13 -17.94 -46.33 50.56
N LEU A 14 -17.12 -47.21 49.97
CA LEU A 14 -15.84 -46.80 49.39
C LEU A 14 -16.04 -45.77 48.27
N ALA A 15 -17.07 -45.94 47.44
CA ALA A 15 -17.42 -44.98 46.40
C ALA A 15 -17.74 -43.59 46.97
N ARG A 16 -18.45 -43.53 48.11
CA ARG A 16 -18.70 -42.26 48.83
C ARG A 16 -17.43 -41.67 49.43
N VAL A 17 -16.61 -42.49 50.09
CA VAL A 17 -15.34 -42.05 50.72
C VAL A 17 -14.36 -41.47 49.69
N LEU A 18 -14.35 -42.02 48.48
CA LEU A 18 -13.45 -41.59 47.40
C LEU A 18 -14.10 -40.60 46.43
N ILE A 19 -15.38 -40.23 46.65
CA ILE A 19 -16.17 -39.30 45.82
C ILE A 19 -16.16 -39.74 44.34
N VAL A 20 -16.46 -41.02 44.10
CA VAL A 20 -16.53 -41.63 42.76
C VAL A 20 -17.79 -42.47 42.61
N SER A 21 -18.12 -42.87 41.38
CA SER A 21 -19.27 -43.76 41.14
C SER A 21 -18.99 -45.18 41.65
N HIS A 22 -20.06 -45.90 42.04
CA HIS A 22 -19.98 -47.33 42.37
C HIS A 22 -19.35 -48.16 41.24
N SER A 23 -19.67 -47.84 39.98
CA SER A 23 -19.08 -48.46 38.80
C SER A 23 -17.56 -48.23 38.68
N THR A 24 -17.06 -47.06 39.11
CA THR A 24 -15.62 -46.77 39.11
C THR A 24 -14.89 -47.65 40.13
N VAL A 25 -15.49 -47.88 41.30
CA VAL A 25 -14.95 -48.78 42.31
C VAL A 25 -14.89 -50.23 41.80
N ILE A 26 -15.95 -50.71 41.13
CA ILE A 26 -15.94 -52.05 40.50
C ILE A 26 -14.80 -52.16 39.49
N ARG A 27 -14.61 -51.15 38.63
CA ARG A 27 -13.51 -51.13 37.67
C ARG A 27 -12.15 -51.17 38.36
N TRP A 28 -11.93 -50.38 39.39
CA TRP A 28 -10.67 -50.39 40.14
C TRP A 28 -10.38 -51.73 40.82
N ILE A 29 -11.41 -52.43 41.26
CA ILE A 29 -11.29 -53.81 41.73
C ILE A 29 -10.80 -54.73 40.60
N SER A 30 -11.42 -54.67 39.41
CA SER A 30 -10.97 -55.46 38.25
C SER A 30 -9.57 -55.11 37.74
N GLU A 31 -9.15 -53.85 37.90
CA GLU A 31 -7.81 -53.37 37.55
C GLU A 31 -6.75 -53.67 38.63
N GLY A 32 -7.11 -54.35 39.72
CA GLY A 32 -6.20 -54.68 40.83
C GLY A 32 -5.74 -53.48 41.67
N LYS A 33 -6.38 -52.31 41.52
CA LYS A 33 -6.04 -51.09 42.28
C LYS A 33 -6.57 -51.10 43.71
N VAL A 34 -7.52 -51.98 43.99
CA VAL A 34 -8.03 -52.28 45.34
C VAL A 34 -7.42 -53.62 45.79
N PRO A 35 -6.37 -53.60 46.63
CA PRO A 35 -5.51 -54.76 46.84
C PRO A 35 -6.07 -55.80 47.83
N SER A 36 -6.98 -55.41 48.72
CA SER A 36 -7.53 -56.30 49.75
C SER A 36 -9.05 -56.27 49.75
N ILE A 37 -9.64 -57.42 49.45
CA ILE A 37 -11.09 -57.64 49.49
C ILE A 37 -11.30 -58.92 50.29
N VAL A 38 -12.14 -58.85 51.31
CA VAL A 38 -12.45 -59.97 52.20
C VAL A 38 -13.91 -60.34 52.01
N GLU A 39 -14.20 -61.63 51.90
CA GLU A 39 -15.58 -62.11 51.88
C GLU A 39 -16.03 -62.49 53.29
N ILE A 40 -17.04 -61.78 53.79
CA ILE A 40 -17.67 -62.05 55.08
C ILE A 40 -19.17 -62.15 54.83
N ASN A 41 -19.79 -63.27 55.23
CA ASN A 41 -21.24 -63.51 55.07
C ASN A 41 -21.76 -63.26 53.63
N ASN A 42 -21.06 -63.79 52.60
CA ASN A 42 -21.38 -63.59 51.18
C ASN A 42 -21.34 -62.12 50.69
N GLN A 43 -20.69 -61.21 51.43
CA GLN A 43 -20.45 -59.84 50.99
C GLN A 43 -18.97 -59.57 50.81
N SER A 44 -18.59 -59.06 49.62
CA SER A 44 -17.23 -58.58 49.37
C SER A 44 -17.02 -57.22 50.04
N LEU A 45 -16.21 -57.19 51.09
CA LEU A 45 -15.94 -56.02 51.91
C LEU A 45 -14.46 -55.58 51.80
N ILE A 46 -14.21 -54.30 52.02
CA ILE A 46 -12.91 -53.66 51.83
C ILE A 46 -12.42 -53.13 53.19
N PRO A 47 -11.29 -53.60 53.73
CA PRO A 47 -10.79 -53.15 55.03
C PRO A 47 -10.46 -51.65 55.01
N LYS A 48 -10.92 -50.87 56.00
CA LYS A 48 -10.70 -49.42 56.08
C LYS A 48 -9.22 -49.05 56.15
N GLU A 49 -8.40 -49.89 56.78
CA GLU A 49 -6.94 -49.73 56.87
C GLU A 49 -6.25 -49.70 55.49
N THR A 50 -6.89 -50.23 54.45
CA THR A 50 -6.34 -50.22 53.09
C THR A 50 -6.67 -48.95 52.30
N ILE A 51 -7.52 -48.07 52.83
CA ILE A 51 -7.91 -46.82 52.16
C ILE A 51 -6.70 -45.95 51.78
N PRO A 52 -5.67 -45.74 52.64
CA PRO A 52 -4.48 -44.97 52.25
C PRO A 52 -3.74 -45.58 51.05
N LEU A 53 -3.65 -46.91 51.00
CA LEU A 53 -3.02 -47.63 49.89
C LEU A 53 -3.88 -47.56 48.62
N ILE A 54 -5.20 -47.70 48.74
CA ILE A 54 -6.14 -47.52 47.63
C ILE A 54 -6.03 -46.10 47.08
N LYS A 55 -6.03 -45.07 47.94
CA LYS A 55 -5.85 -43.66 47.55
C LYS A 55 -4.57 -43.45 46.77
N ARG A 56 -3.47 -44.07 47.19
CA ARG A 56 -2.19 -44.05 46.46
C ARG A 56 -2.27 -44.73 45.10
N ASN A 57 -2.89 -45.91 45.03
CA ASN A 57 -3.01 -46.70 43.80
C ASN A 57 -3.92 -46.07 42.74
N VAL A 58 -4.94 -45.31 43.16
CA VAL A 58 -5.91 -44.66 42.26
C VAL A 58 -5.54 -43.21 41.94
N GLY A 59 -4.46 -42.69 42.53
CA GLY A 59 -4.07 -41.28 42.38
C GLY A 59 -5.15 -40.34 42.92
N PHE A 60 -5.63 -40.60 44.14
CA PHE A 60 -6.66 -39.78 44.79
C PHE A 60 -6.24 -38.30 44.82
N ILE A 61 -7.09 -37.44 44.26
CA ILE A 61 -6.95 -35.99 44.38
C ILE A 61 -7.89 -35.47 45.48
N ASN A 62 -7.43 -34.47 46.22
CA ASN A 62 -8.31 -33.69 47.08
C ASN A 62 -9.19 -32.81 46.20
N THR A 63 -10.45 -33.18 45.99
CA THR A 63 -11.34 -32.45 45.07
C THR A 63 -11.59 -31.00 45.49
N ASP A 64 -11.35 -30.64 46.76
CA ASP A 64 -11.52 -29.27 47.26
C ASP A 64 -10.44 -28.29 46.73
N GLU A 65 -9.32 -28.82 46.24
CA GLU A 65 -8.23 -28.03 45.66
C GLU A 65 -8.36 -27.84 44.13
N TYR A 66 -9.43 -28.40 43.54
CA TYR A 66 -9.63 -28.45 42.09
C TYR A 66 -11.06 -28.06 41.70
N MET A 67 -11.20 -27.42 40.55
CA MET A 67 -12.47 -27.09 39.92
C MET A 67 -12.81 -28.13 38.85
N ARG A 68 -14.07 -28.58 38.77
CA ARG A 68 -14.48 -29.46 37.67
C ARG A 68 -14.55 -28.71 36.34
N LEU A 69 -14.34 -29.42 35.23
CA LEU A 69 -14.38 -28.81 33.90
C LEU A 69 -15.69 -28.06 33.61
N ASP A 70 -16.85 -28.60 33.98
CA ASP A 70 -18.14 -27.95 33.74
C ASP A 70 -18.34 -26.68 34.59
N GLU A 71 -17.80 -26.66 35.80
CA GLU A 71 -17.73 -25.47 36.66
C GLU A 71 -16.77 -24.43 36.06
N PHE A 72 -15.61 -24.88 35.55
CA PHE A 72 -14.62 -24.03 34.89
C PHE A 72 -15.15 -23.36 33.62
N LEU A 73 -15.84 -24.13 32.76
CA LEU A 73 -16.46 -23.60 31.54
C LEU A 73 -17.53 -22.55 31.86
N ARG A 74 -18.31 -22.77 32.92
CA ARG A 74 -19.30 -21.80 33.41
C ARG A 74 -18.64 -20.56 34.01
N PHE A 75 -17.61 -20.74 34.83
CA PHE A 75 -16.88 -19.65 35.48
C PHE A 75 -16.25 -18.68 34.48
N PHE A 76 -15.60 -19.20 33.42
CA PHE A 76 -15.04 -18.38 32.35
C PHE A 76 -16.04 -18.01 31.25
N ASN A 77 -17.25 -18.57 31.29
CA ASN A 77 -18.28 -18.46 30.26
C ASN A 77 -17.74 -18.78 28.85
N ILE A 78 -17.13 -19.97 28.71
CA ILE A 78 -16.49 -20.43 27.47
C ILE A 78 -17.02 -21.80 27.05
N SER A 79 -17.00 -22.07 25.74
CA SER A 79 -17.33 -23.38 25.19
C SER A 79 -16.21 -24.40 25.44
N ARG A 80 -16.56 -25.69 25.34
CA ARG A 80 -15.59 -26.79 25.43
C ARG A 80 -14.51 -26.71 24.36
N GLU A 81 -14.85 -26.19 23.17
CA GLU A 81 -13.91 -25.97 22.07
C GLU A 81 -12.88 -24.87 22.40
N THR A 82 -13.33 -23.76 22.99
CA THR A 82 -12.45 -22.68 23.46
C THR A 82 -11.50 -23.18 24.54
N TYR A 83 -11.98 -24.00 25.47
CA TYR A 83 -11.15 -24.66 26.47
C TYR A 83 -10.05 -25.56 25.84
N LEU A 84 -10.40 -26.36 24.83
CA LEU A 84 -9.39 -27.17 24.10
C LEU A 84 -8.34 -26.28 23.41
N ASN A 85 -8.76 -25.15 22.87
CA ASN A 85 -7.82 -24.16 22.31
C ASN A 85 -6.92 -23.53 23.39
N TRP A 86 -7.42 -23.31 24.60
CA TRP A 86 -6.62 -22.80 25.73
C TRP A 86 -5.58 -23.82 26.19
N ILE A 87 -5.91 -25.11 26.17
CA ILE A 87 -4.92 -26.18 26.39
C ILE A 87 -3.86 -26.16 25.29
N LYS A 88 -4.25 -26.10 24.00
CA LYS A 88 -3.30 -26.04 22.87
C LYS A 88 -2.36 -24.84 22.94
N ARG A 89 -2.83 -23.71 23.48
CA ARG A 89 -2.04 -22.49 23.69
C ARG A 89 -1.18 -22.53 24.96
N GLY A 90 -1.30 -23.59 25.76
CA GLY A 90 -0.59 -23.73 27.03
C GLY A 90 -1.09 -22.77 28.10
N TRP A 91 -2.32 -22.25 28.02
CA TRP A 91 -2.91 -21.42 29.06
C TRP A 91 -3.42 -22.26 30.23
N VAL A 92 -3.88 -23.48 29.94
CA VAL A 92 -4.28 -24.48 30.92
C VAL A 92 -3.34 -25.68 30.79
N LYS A 93 -2.59 -26.01 31.83
CA LYS A 93 -1.52 -27.03 31.78
C LYS A 93 -1.74 -28.20 32.74
N ASP A 94 -2.08 -27.93 33.99
CA ASP A 94 -1.99 -28.90 35.08
C ASP A 94 -3.31 -29.66 35.35
N THR A 95 -4.04 -30.04 34.30
CA THR A 95 -5.34 -30.72 34.46
C THR A 95 -5.18 -32.17 34.88
N VAL A 96 -5.99 -32.64 35.84
CA VAL A 96 -5.98 -34.03 36.32
C VAL A 96 -7.28 -34.73 35.95
N ARG A 97 -7.22 -36.02 35.62
CA ARG A 97 -8.42 -36.85 35.43
C ARG A 97 -8.61 -37.76 36.63
N TYR A 98 -9.79 -37.70 37.25
CA TYR A 98 -10.10 -38.50 38.45
C TYR A 98 -11.55 -39.00 38.41
N GLY A 99 -11.80 -40.20 38.94
CA GLY A 99 -13.15 -40.78 39.03
C GLY A 99 -13.79 -41.18 37.69
N GLY A 100 -13.00 -41.45 36.65
CA GLY A 100 -13.50 -41.78 35.31
C GLY A 100 -12.94 -40.85 34.24
N ASN A 101 -13.82 -40.28 33.40
CA ASN A 101 -13.48 -39.38 32.31
C ASN A 101 -13.63 -37.88 32.67
N THR A 102 -13.77 -37.59 33.97
CA THR A 102 -13.96 -36.22 34.48
C THR A 102 -12.62 -35.53 34.63
N THR A 103 -12.52 -34.32 34.08
CA THR A 103 -11.32 -33.48 34.13
C THR A 103 -11.46 -32.42 35.22
N TYR A 104 -10.39 -32.24 35.99
CA TYR A 104 -10.25 -31.33 37.11
C TYR A 104 -9.11 -30.35 36.83
N ILE A 105 -9.31 -29.08 37.16
CA ILE A 105 -8.35 -27.99 36.97
C ILE A 105 -7.94 -27.47 38.36
N PRO A 106 -6.65 -27.38 38.71
CA PRO A 106 -6.22 -26.90 40.02
C PRO A 106 -6.69 -25.47 40.27
N LEU A 107 -7.26 -25.20 41.45
CA LEU A 107 -7.69 -23.85 41.83
C LEU A 107 -6.51 -22.87 41.87
N SER A 108 -5.31 -23.34 42.24
CA SER A 108 -4.06 -22.57 42.22
C SER A 108 -3.67 -22.05 40.85
N SER A 109 -4.13 -22.69 39.76
CA SER A 109 -3.83 -22.27 38.39
C SER A 109 -4.78 -21.19 37.86
N ILE A 110 -5.89 -20.92 38.54
CA ILE A 110 -6.97 -20.06 38.02
C ILE A 110 -6.52 -18.61 37.86
N ASP A 111 -5.72 -18.06 38.77
CA ASP A 111 -5.27 -16.67 38.67
C ASP A 111 -4.22 -16.47 37.57
N GLU A 112 -3.37 -17.47 37.34
CA GLU A 112 -2.47 -17.47 36.18
C GLU A 112 -3.27 -17.56 34.87
N ILE A 113 -4.28 -18.43 34.81
CA ILE A 113 -5.19 -18.55 33.66
C ILE A 113 -5.89 -17.21 33.38
N LYS A 114 -6.45 -16.53 34.40
CA LYS A 114 -7.09 -15.21 34.27
C LYS A 114 -6.13 -14.17 33.67
N LYS A 115 -4.88 -14.17 34.12
CA LYS A 115 -3.84 -13.26 33.64
C LYS A 115 -3.48 -13.54 32.17
N LEU A 116 -3.34 -14.81 31.81
CA LEU A 116 -2.98 -15.24 30.45
C LEU A 116 -4.11 -15.02 29.44
N CYS A 117 -5.37 -15.22 29.85
CA CYS A 117 -6.53 -15.06 28.97
C CYS A 117 -7.11 -13.62 28.95
N GLY A 118 -6.62 -12.72 29.81
CA GLY A 118 -7.10 -11.34 29.91
C GLY A 118 -8.55 -11.27 30.41
N TYR A 119 -8.92 -12.14 31.36
CA TYR A 119 -10.27 -12.20 31.93
C TYR A 119 -10.62 -10.90 32.65
N VAL A 120 -11.78 -10.33 32.32
CA VAL A 120 -12.34 -9.14 32.96
C VAL A 120 -13.68 -9.51 33.58
N ASN A 121 -13.85 -9.20 34.88
CA ASN A 121 -15.15 -9.29 35.55
C ASN A 121 -16.05 -8.17 35.03
N GLU A 122 -17.09 -8.52 34.26
CA GLU A 122 -17.97 -7.53 33.62
C GLU A 122 -18.78 -6.70 34.64
N GLU A 123 -18.90 -7.15 35.90
CA GLU A 123 -19.66 -6.44 36.96
C GLU A 123 -18.96 -5.17 37.48
N ASP A 124 -17.63 -5.09 37.39
CA ASP A 124 -16.84 -3.95 37.87
C ASP A 124 -16.70 -2.82 36.84
N TYR A 125 -17.30 -3.00 35.65
CA TYR A 125 -17.12 -2.14 34.49
C TYR A 125 -18.45 -1.72 33.87
N ILE A 126 -18.48 -0.53 33.30
CA ILE A 126 -19.57 -0.03 32.47
C ILE A 126 -19.18 -0.08 30.99
N ASN A 127 -20.13 -0.39 30.13
CA ASN A 127 -19.93 -0.38 28.69
C ASN A 127 -20.21 0.99 28.07
N THR A 128 -19.96 1.14 26.77
CA THR A 128 -20.20 2.39 26.02
C THR A 128 -21.64 2.87 26.04
N LYS A 129 -22.63 1.96 26.15
CA LYS A 129 -24.05 2.32 26.24
C LYS A 129 -24.38 2.91 27.60
N GLN A 130 -23.88 2.31 28.68
CA GLN A 130 -24.04 2.85 30.04
C GLN A 130 -23.33 4.18 30.20
N LEU A 131 -22.09 4.30 29.70
CA LEU A 131 -21.33 5.56 29.73
C LEU A 131 -22.02 6.67 28.90
N SER A 132 -22.62 6.30 27.76
CA SER A 132 -23.43 7.20 26.92
C SER A 132 -24.65 7.76 27.67
N SER A 133 -25.34 6.92 28.45
CA SER A 133 -26.45 7.37 29.31
C SER A 133 -25.99 8.25 30.47
N ILE A 134 -24.87 7.93 31.12
CA ILE A 134 -24.32 8.71 32.25
C ILE A 134 -23.90 10.12 31.81
N LEU A 135 -23.38 10.26 30.59
CA LEU A 135 -22.87 11.53 30.06
C LEU A 135 -23.87 12.26 29.16
N ASP A 136 -25.09 11.73 29.01
CA ASP A 136 -26.14 12.26 28.12
C ASP A 136 -25.63 12.61 26.70
N VAL A 137 -24.89 11.67 26.10
CA VAL A 137 -24.32 11.82 24.75
C VAL A 137 -24.50 10.54 23.95
N SER A 138 -24.56 10.65 22.62
CA SER A 138 -24.66 9.47 21.76
C SER A 138 -23.43 8.55 21.88
N GLN A 139 -23.65 7.24 21.74
CA GLN A 139 -22.56 6.24 21.74
C GLN A 139 -21.49 6.54 20.68
N SER A 140 -21.89 7.06 19.52
CA SER A 140 -20.97 7.50 18.45
C SER A 140 -20.02 8.60 18.92
N LYS A 141 -20.47 9.49 19.82
CA LYS A 141 -19.64 10.56 20.40
C LYS A 141 -18.65 10.00 21.43
N ILE A 142 -19.06 9.03 22.24
CA ILE A 142 -18.15 8.28 23.13
C ILE A 142 -17.04 7.58 22.31
N LEU A 143 -17.39 6.89 21.23
CA LEU A 143 -16.42 6.25 20.34
C LEU A 143 -15.46 7.27 19.69
N ARG A 144 -15.94 8.48 19.40
CA ARG A 144 -15.10 9.58 18.88
C ARG A 144 -14.11 10.07 19.93
N PHE A 145 -14.51 10.18 21.20
CA PHE A 145 -13.62 10.56 22.29
C PHE A 145 -12.53 9.52 22.56
N ILE A 146 -12.85 8.23 22.42
CA ILE A 146 -11.86 7.14 22.47
C ILE A 146 -10.88 7.27 21.30
N LYS A 147 -11.38 7.45 20.06
CA LYS A 147 -10.54 7.59 18.86
C LYS A 147 -9.65 8.83 18.88
N SER A 148 -10.10 9.92 19.50
CA SER A 148 -9.32 11.15 19.64
C SER A 148 -8.32 11.12 20.80
N GLY A 149 -8.31 10.04 21.61
CA GLY A 149 -7.45 9.92 22.78
C GLY A 149 -7.88 10.77 23.98
N LEU A 150 -9.12 11.30 23.98
CA LEU A 150 -9.67 12.04 25.11
C LEU A 150 -10.13 11.08 26.22
N ILE A 151 -10.64 9.91 25.85
CA ILE A 151 -10.93 8.81 26.79
C ILE A 151 -9.88 7.73 26.57
N VAL A 152 -8.95 7.59 27.52
CA VAL A 152 -7.81 6.66 27.44
C VAL A 152 -8.01 5.40 28.30
N ASN A 153 -8.96 5.43 29.24
CA ASN A 153 -9.18 4.39 30.25
C ASN A 153 -10.15 3.27 29.80
N GLY A 154 -10.38 3.11 28.49
CA GLY A 154 -11.27 2.09 27.94
C GLY A 154 -10.55 0.78 27.64
N HIS A 155 -10.93 -0.30 28.34
CA HIS A 155 -10.44 -1.66 28.07
C HIS A 155 -11.32 -2.34 27.02
N LEU A 156 -10.74 -2.87 25.94
CA LEU A 156 -11.48 -3.60 24.92
C LEU A 156 -11.57 -5.09 25.30
N TYR A 157 -12.78 -5.57 25.61
CA TYR A 157 -13.05 -6.96 25.98
C TYR A 157 -14.28 -7.49 25.23
N LYS A 158 -14.17 -8.65 24.56
CA LYS A 158 -15.22 -9.26 23.72
C LYS A 158 -15.90 -8.25 22.77
N ASP A 159 -15.08 -7.47 22.06
CA ASP A 159 -15.49 -6.40 21.14
C ASP A 159 -16.33 -5.26 21.76
N LYS A 160 -16.34 -5.14 23.09
CA LYS A 160 -16.96 -4.04 23.82
C LYS A 160 -15.89 -3.23 24.54
N TYR A 161 -16.02 -1.90 24.53
CA TYR A 161 -15.22 -1.05 25.41
C TYR A 161 -15.86 -1.02 26.80
N LEU A 162 -15.07 -1.40 27.79
CA LEU A 162 -15.40 -1.42 29.20
C LEU A 162 -14.59 -0.34 29.91
N PHE A 163 -15.24 0.40 30.81
CA PHE A 163 -14.64 1.46 31.63
C PHE A 163 -14.91 1.13 33.08
N LYS A 164 -13.91 1.27 33.95
CA LYS A 164 -14.14 1.04 35.38
C LYS A 164 -15.11 2.08 35.92
N LEU A 165 -15.98 1.68 36.85
CA LEU A 165 -16.99 2.57 37.43
C LEU A 165 -16.36 3.77 38.16
N ASP A 166 -15.22 3.57 38.83
CA ASP A 166 -14.45 4.61 39.52
C ASP A 166 -13.79 5.65 38.58
N SER A 167 -13.59 5.30 37.30
CA SER A 167 -12.96 6.17 36.30
C SER A 167 -13.88 7.24 35.70
N ILE A 168 -15.18 7.27 36.04
CA ILE A 168 -16.15 8.21 35.46
C ILE A 168 -15.76 9.67 35.71
N ASN A 169 -15.26 10.00 36.91
CA ASN A 169 -14.88 11.38 37.25
C ASN A 169 -13.66 11.84 36.44
N GLU A 170 -12.68 10.97 36.24
CA GLU A 170 -11.54 11.24 35.37
C GLU A 170 -11.97 11.42 33.91
N ILE A 171 -12.91 10.59 33.44
CA ILE A 171 -13.50 10.71 32.11
C ILE A 171 -14.20 12.06 31.95
N LYS A 172 -15.04 12.47 32.91
CA LYS A 172 -15.71 13.78 32.91
C LYS A 172 -14.69 14.93 32.83
N GLN A 173 -13.62 14.88 33.62
CA GLN A 173 -12.57 15.89 33.61
C GLN A 173 -11.84 15.94 32.26
N SER A 174 -11.46 14.79 31.71
CA SER A 174 -10.71 14.67 30.46
C SER A 174 -11.46 15.23 29.24
N ILE A 175 -12.79 15.08 29.22
CA ILE A 175 -13.63 15.59 28.14
C ILE A 175 -14.12 17.02 28.38
N GLY A 176 -13.82 17.62 29.53
CA GLY A 176 -14.31 18.95 29.92
C GLY A 176 -15.81 18.98 30.17
N TYR A 177 -16.36 17.93 30.80
CA TYR A 177 -17.76 17.85 31.20
C TYR A 177 -18.05 18.82 32.34
N TYR A 178 -19.16 19.55 32.23
CA TYR A 178 -19.63 20.48 33.27
C TYR A 178 -20.88 19.90 33.94
N ASP A 179 -20.82 19.58 35.23
CA ASP A 179 -21.90 18.90 35.96
C ASP A 179 -23.17 19.74 36.12
N GLY A 180 -23.05 21.07 36.09
CA GLY A 180 -24.21 21.99 36.11
C GLY A 180 -24.85 22.24 34.75
N PHE A 181 -24.50 21.46 33.71
CA PHE A 181 -25.05 21.63 32.37
C PHE A 181 -26.44 21.00 32.25
N ASN A 182 -27.45 21.82 31.90
CA ASN A 182 -28.78 21.35 31.56
C ASN A 182 -29.11 21.70 30.08
N PRO A 183 -29.31 20.72 29.20
CA PRO A 183 -29.61 20.96 27.78
C PRO A 183 -30.82 21.87 27.53
N ASN A 184 -31.78 21.92 28.47
CA ASN A 184 -33.00 22.73 28.35
C ASN A 184 -32.79 24.20 28.75
N GLU A 185 -31.75 24.50 29.53
CA GLU A 185 -31.45 25.84 30.05
C GLU A 185 -30.28 26.53 29.32
N TYR A 186 -29.53 25.77 28.53
CA TYR A 186 -28.32 26.24 27.84
C TYR A 186 -28.44 26.06 26.32
N LEU A 187 -28.17 27.13 25.59
CA LEU A 187 -28.22 27.18 24.13
C LEU A 187 -26.82 27.24 23.53
N ARG A 188 -26.62 26.54 22.40
CA ARG A 188 -25.43 26.78 21.57
C ARG A 188 -25.46 28.20 21.02
N ILE A 189 -24.29 28.73 20.68
CA ILE A 189 -24.15 30.08 20.11
C ILE A 189 -25.09 30.32 18.92
N ASN A 190 -25.19 29.38 17.97
CA ASN A 190 -26.07 29.53 16.82
C ASN A 190 -27.56 29.56 17.22
N GLN A 191 -27.96 28.72 18.19
CA GLN A 191 -29.33 28.71 18.72
C GLN A 191 -29.64 30.01 19.48
N ALA A 192 -28.66 30.58 20.20
CA ALA A 192 -28.79 31.87 20.85
C ALA A 192 -28.95 33.00 19.81
N LYS A 193 -28.20 32.98 18.70
CA LYS A 193 -28.34 33.93 17.59
C LYS A 193 -29.72 33.87 16.95
N GLU A 194 -30.21 32.66 16.66
CA GLU A 194 -31.54 32.43 16.11
C GLU A 194 -32.64 32.90 17.07
N LYS A 195 -32.54 32.54 18.36
CA LYS A 195 -33.54 32.91 19.37
C LYS A 195 -33.58 34.41 19.66
N LEU A 196 -32.44 35.09 19.54
CA LEU A 196 -32.33 36.55 19.67
C LEU A 196 -32.60 37.31 18.37
N ASN A 197 -32.72 36.61 17.24
CA ASN A 197 -32.74 37.17 15.89
C ASN A 197 -31.62 38.22 15.67
N LEU A 198 -30.40 37.87 16.09
CA LEU A 198 -29.27 38.78 16.16
C LEU A 198 -27.99 38.04 15.79
N ASP A 199 -27.33 38.48 14.72
CA ASP A 199 -26.04 37.92 14.33
C ASP A 199 -24.88 38.70 14.97
N PHE A 200 -23.97 37.97 15.62
CA PHE A 200 -22.81 38.53 16.30
C PHE A 200 -21.62 37.57 16.31
N ASP A 201 -20.40 38.12 16.31
CA ASP A 201 -19.18 37.30 16.40
C ASP A 201 -18.91 36.88 17.86
N PHE A 202 -19.11 35.59 18.15
CA PHE A 202 -18.83 35.03 19.46
C PHE A 202 -17.35 35.19 19.88
N HIS A 203 -16.38 35.15 18.96
CA HIS A 203 -14.97 35.28 19.32
C HIS A 203 -14.63 36.68 19.83
N TYR A 204 -15.29 37.70 19.28
CA TYR A 204 -15.19 39.07 19.76
C TYR A 204 -15.93 39.27 21.09
N TRP A 205 -17.11 38.65 21.25
CA TRP A 205 -17.97 38.85 22.41
C TRP A 205 -17.71 37.91 23.59
N LYS A 206 -16.96 36.81 23.44
CA LYS A 206 -16.72 35.80 24.51
C LYS A 206 -16.10 36.36 25.80
N SER A 207 -15.44 37.52 25.75
CA SER A 207 -14.89 38.18 26.95
C SER A 207 -15.91 39.08 27.67
N LYS A 208 -17.08 39.28 27.06
CA LYS A 208 -18.09 40.29 27.45
C LYS A 208 -19.48 39.70 27.68
N ILE A 209 -19.72 38.45 27.26
CA ILE A 209 -20.99 37.75 27.46
C ILE A 209 -20.78 36.54 28.37
N PRO A 210 -21.72 36.22 29.27
CA PRO A 210 -21.67 35.01 30.07
C PRO A 210 -21.79 33.76 29.18
N TYR A 211 -20.88 32.79 29.36
CA TYR A 211 -20.96 31.48 28.74
C TYR A 211 -20.26 30.43 29.60
N ILE A 212 -20.63 29.17 29.40
CA ILE A 212 -19.92 28.01 29.98
C ILE A 212 -19.31 27.16 28.86
N LEU A 213 -18.28 26.39 29.19
CA LEU A 213 -17.74 25.36 28.32
C LEU A 213 -18.24 24.00 28.80
N HIS A 214 -19.00 23.32 27.96
CA HIS A 214 -19.41 21.94 28.20
C HIS A 214 -18.91 21.07 27.05
N MET A 215 -18.05 20.11 27.39
CA MET A 215 -17.30 19.28 26.44
C MET A 215 -16.56 20.10 25.37
N GLY A 216 -15.88 21.18 25.79
CA GLY A 216 -15.13 22.08 24.91
C GLY A 216 -15.99 22.94 23.96
N ASN A 217 -17.32 22.88 24.07
CA ASN A 217 -18.24 23.71 23.29
C ASN A 217 -18.81 24.84 24.16
N PRO A 218 -18.88 26.09 23.66
CA PRO A 218 -19.47 27.19 24.39
C PRO A 218 -21.00 27.17 24.35
N TYR A 219 -21.61 27.40 25.50
CA TYR A 219 -23.07 27.49 25.68
C TYR A 219 -23.44 28.73 26.49
N ILE A 220 -24.58 29.33 26.15
CA ILE A 220 -25.15 30.51 26.82
C ILE A 220 -26.39 30.08 27.57
N HIS A 221 -26.53 30.49 28.83
CA HIS A 221 -27.74 30.22 29.59
C HIS A 221 -28.90 31.08 29.08
N THR A 222 -30.09 30.50 28.97
CA THR A 222 -31.32 31.21 28.56
C THR A 222 -31.62 32.49 29.35
N LYS A 223 -31.24 32.56 30.64
CA LYS A 223 -31.44 33.74 31.49
C LYS A 223 -30.58 34.94 31.07
N ASP A 224 -29.44 34.70 30.43
CA ASP A 224 -28.47 35.72 30.04
C ASP A 224 -28.77 36.30 28.65
N LEU A 225 -29.76 35.76 27.93
CA LEU A 225 -30.09 36.17 26.56
C LEU A 225 -30.50 37.64 26.46
N ASN A 226 -31.29 38.14 27.41
CA ASN A 226 -31.74 39.55 27.41
C ASN A 226 -30.57 40.51 27.62
N LEU A 227 -29.66 40.18 28.57
CA LEU A 227 -28.43 40.93 28.79
C LEU A 227 -27.56 41.00 27.52
N ILE A 228 -27.43 39.87 26.82
CA ILE A 228 -26.66 39.77 25.57
C ILE A 228 -27.30 40.60 24.46
N PHE A 229 -28.63 40.55 24.35
CA PHE A 229 -29.37 41.34 23.37
C PHE A 229 -29.14 42.84 23.59
N ASP A 230 -29.26 43.33 24.82
CA ASP A 230 -29.07 44.74 25.16
C ASP A 230 -27.62 45.20 24.92
N LEU A 231 -26.63 44.37 25.29
CA LEU A 231 -25.21 44.62 25.05
C LEU A 231 -24.86 44.78 23.56
N ILE A 232 -25.54 44.03 22.69
CA ILE A 232 -25.24 43.98 21.25
C ILE A 232 -26.08 45.00 20.46
N LYS A 233 -27.38 45.19 20.81
CA LYS A 233 -28.25 46.18 20.13
C LYS A 233 -27.87 47.63 20.41
N GLY A 234 -27.21 47.91 21.55
CA GLY A 234 -26.69 49.24 21.89
C GLY A 234 -25.63 49.81 20.93
N LYS A 235 -25.22 49.06 19.90
CA LYS A 235 -24.28 49.51 18.86
C LYS A 235 -24.73 49.12 17.45
N LYS A 236 -25.61 49.92 16.83
CA LYS A 236 -25.69 50.01 15.35
C LYS A 236 -24.89 51.23 14.85
N PRO A 237 -24.09 51.12 13.78
CA PRO A 237 -23.45 52.27 13.15
C PRO A 237 -24.41 52.97 12.18
N LYS A 238 -24.56 54.29 12.31
CA LYS A 238 -24.97 55.18 11.20
C LYS A 238 -23.73 55.47 10.35
N ALA A 239 -23.86 55.41 9.03
CA ALA A 239 -22.88 55.94 8.10
C ALA A 239 -22.79 57.47 8.25
N PRO A 240 -21.59 58.04 8.10
CA PRO A 240 -21.49 59.20 7.22
C PRO A 240 -20.30 59.16 6.26
N SER A 241 -20.51 59.92 5.19
CA SER A 241 -19.64 60.38 4.12
C SER A 241 -18.28 60.94 4.55
N SER A 242 -17.34 60.92 3.59
CA SER A 242 -16.05 61.61 3.51
C SER A 242 -15.85 62.78 4.50
N ILE A 243 -14.79 62.71 5.31
CA ILE A 243 -14.36 63.75 6.25
C ILE A 243 -13.45 64.75 5.50
N PRO A 244 -13.85 66.02 5.31
CA PRO A 244 -13.00 67.05 4.72
C PRO A 244 -11.92 67.50 5.72
N GLY A 245 -10.68 67.72 5.26
CA GLY A 245 -9.58 68.30 6.07
C GLY A 245 -8.36 67.39 6.34
N LEU A 246 -8.23 66.24 5.68
CA LEU A 246 -7.13 65.27 5.86
C LEU A 246 -6.30 65.02 4.59
N GLU A 247 -6.23 65.99 3.69
CA GLU A 247 -5.59 65.83 2.36
C GLU A 247 -4.07 65.57 2.42
N HIS A 248 -3.41 65.87 3.54
CA HIS A 248 -1.97 65.64 3.75
C HIS A 248 -1.65 64.53 4.76
N TYR A 249 -2.62 63.65 5.03
CA TYR A 249 -2.47 62.53 5.96
C TYR A 249 -2.70 61.20 5.23
N VAL A 250 -1.84 60.22 5.52
CA VAL A 250 -1.97 58.86 5.01
C VAL A 250 -2.23 57.88 6.14
N ASP A 251 -2.90 56.78 5.83
CA ASP A 251 -3.19 55.76 6.83
C ASP A 251 -2.00 54.81 7.06
N THR A 252 -2.06 54.00 8.14
CA THR A 252 -0.98 53.05 8.48
C THR A 252 -0.61 52.04 7.39
N ARG A 253 -1.53 51.70 6.48
CA ARG A 253 -1.25 50.78 5.37
C ARG A 253 -0.46 51.51 4.29
N THR A 254 -0.92 52.69 3.88
CA THR A 254 -0.20 53.53 2.90
C THR A 254 1.16 53.96 3.45
N ALA A 255 1.27 54.30 4.73
CA ALA A 255 2.54 54.62 5.38
C ALA A 255 3.50 53.41 5.44
N ALA A 256 2.97 52.20 5.63
CA ALA A 256 3.76 50.97 5.59
C ALA A 256 4.34 50.72 4.19
N GLU A 257 3.56 50.99 3.15
CA GLU A 257 3.99 50.92 1.76
C GLU A 257 5.06 51.97 1.45
N LEU A 258 4.86 53.24 1.84
CA LEU A 258 5.82 54.34 1.64
C LEU A 258 7.16 54.14 2.36
N LEU A 259 7.15 53.46 3.52
CA LEU A 259 8.33 53.14 4.32
C LEU A 259 8.91 51.75 4.01
N GLN A 260 8.23 50.94 3.19
CA GLN A 260 8.55 49.54 2.90
C GLN A 260 8.77 48.69 4.17
N ILE A 261 7.85 48.78 5.13
CA ILE A 261 7.87 48.00 6.38
C ILE A 261 6.48 47.39 6.65
N GLY A 262 6.38 46.46 7.60
CA GLY A 262 5.09 45.87 7.97
C GLY A 262 4.14 46.88 8.65
N GLN A 263 2.84 46.79 8.38
CA GLN A 263 1.82 47.67 8.97
C GLN A 263 1.79 47.63 10.52
N ALA A 264 2.00 46.45 11.10
CA ALA A 264 2.13 46.30 12.55
C ALA A 264 3.34 47.07 13.11
N THR A 265 4.44 47.12 12.35
CA THR A 265 5.65 47.87 12.70
C THR A 265 5.38 49.37 12.69
N VAL A 266 4.64 49.90 11.71
CA VAL A 266 4.21 51.30 11.69
C VAL A 266 3.40 51.65 12.94
N SER A 267 2.49 50.77 13.35
CA SER A 267 1.68 50.97 14.56
C SER A 267 2.53 51.01 15.83
N VAL A 268 3.58 50.18 15.92
CA VAL A 268 4.55 50.24 17.03
C VAL A 268 5.35 51.55 16.99
N LEU A 269 5.76 52.03 15.81
CA LEU A 269 6.52 53.27 15.65
C LEU A 269 5.69 54.52 16.04
N ILE A 270 4.39 54.51 15.78
CA ILE A 270 3.45 55.51 16.26
C ILE A 270 3.32 55.44 17.79
N ASN A 271 3.06 54.24 18.33
CA ASN A 271 2.87 54.05 19.77
C ASN A 271 4.13 54.30 20.60
N THR A 272 5.32 54.24 19.98
CA THR A 272 6.62 54.56 20.61
C THR A 272 7.08 55.99 20.30
N GLU A 273 6.20 56.83 19.73
CA GLU A 273 6.44 58.24 19.36
C GLU A 273 7.61 58.49 18.41
N LYS A 274 8.05 57.46 17.68
CA LYS A 274 9.12 57.58 16.68
C LYS A 274 8.63 58.18 15.36
N ILE A 275 7.34 58.01 15.06
CA ILE A 275 6.62 58.76 14.02
C ILE A 275 5.65 59.68 14.75
N LYS A 276 5.92 60.98 14.71
CA LYS A 276 5.17 62.00 15.47
C LYS A 276 3.96 62.52 14.71
N GLY A 277 3.00 63.10 15.42
CA GLY A 277 1.84 63.76 14.81
C GLY A 277 0.76 62.84 14.23
N ALA A 278 0.86 61.52 14.43
CA ALA A 278 -0.21 60.60 14.04
C ALA A 278 -1.44 60.78 14.92
N ILE A 279 -2.61 60.92 14.29
CA ILE A 279 -3.89 61.14 14.96
C ILE A 279 -4.83 59.95 14.74
N LYS A 280 -5.61 59.59 15.76
CA LYS A 280 -6.66 58.57 15.64
C LYS A 280 -7.94 59.22 15.16
N VAL A 281 -8.32 58.95 13.92
CA VAL A 281 -9.56 59.46 13.34
C VAL A 281 -10.62 58.35 13.38
N PRO A 282 -11.80 58.61 13.97
CA PRO A 282 -12.91 57.66 13.93
C PRO A 282 -13.48 57.57 12.52
N ILE A 283 -13.50 56.37 11.95
CA ILE A 283 -14.14 56.08 10.65
C ILE A 283 -15.64 55.81 10.83
N ASN A 284 -16.01 55.24 11.98
CA ASN A 284 -17.38 55.03 12.42
C ASN A 284 -17.39 54.83 13.94
N SER A 285 -18.56 54.56 14.52
CA SER A 285 -18.78 54.47 15.98
C SER A 285 -18.00 53.37 16.71
N SER A 286 -17.22 52.55 16.00
CA SER A 286 -16.47 51.43 16.60
C SER A 286 -15.05 51.22 16.05
N GLN A 287 -14.67 51.86 14.94
CA GLN A 287 -13.33 51.76 14.37
C GLN A 287 -12.65 53.13 14.32
N THR A 288 -11.45 53.19 14.90
CA THR A 288 -10.53 54.32 14.76
C THR A 288 -9.38 53.88 13.86
N LYS A 289 -8.96 54.74 12.95
CA LYS A 289 -7.78 54.53 12.11
C LYS A 289 -6.75 55.60 12.43
N TRP A 290 -5.49 55.19 12.51
CA TRP A 290 -4.39 56.11 12.60
C TRP A 290 -4.15 56.77 11.24
N MET A 291 -4.24 58.09 11.22
CA MET A 291 -3.88 58.97 10.12
C MET A 291 -2.57 59.67 10.48
N ILE A 292 -1.60 59.65 9.57
CA ILE A 292 -0.22 60.06 9.82
C ILE A 292 0.10 61.19 8.83
N PRO A 293 0.61 62.35 9.30
CA PRO A 293 1.07 63.40 8.40
C PRO A 293 2.15 62.85 7.48
N VAL A 294 2.07 63.15 6.18
CA VAL A 294 3.07 62.71 5.20
C VAL A 294 4.47 63.21 5.58
N GLU A 295 4.57 64.44 6.10
CA GLU A 295 5.84 65.05 6.58
C GLU A 295 6.51 64.22 7.69
N SER A 296 5.73 63.61 8.59
CA SER A 296 6.26 62.76 9.67
C SER A 296 6.81 61.43 9.15
N ILE A 297 6.31 60.96 8.00
CA ILE A 297 6.82 59.77 7.33
C ILE A 297 8.15 60.10 6.66
N ASP A 298 8.26 61.26 6.04
CA ASP A 298 9.49 61.73 5.40
C ASP A 298 10.59 62.04 6.43
N ASP A 299 10.29 62.69 7.56
CA ASP A 299 11.25 62.89 8.67
C ASP A 299 11.76 61.55 9.23
N TYR A 300 10.86 60.58 9.45
CA TYR A 300 11.27 59.24 9.89
C TYR A 300 12.12 58.51 8.83
N LYS A 301 11.80 58.68 7.55
CA LYS A 301 12.56 58.10 6.43
C LYS A 301 13.97 58.69 6.36
N GLN A 302 14.14 60.00 6.54
CA GLN A 302 15.45 60.64 6.59
C GLN A 302 16.27 60.22 7.82
N ARG A 303 15.67 60.14 9.02
CA ARG A 303 16.36 59.61 10.22
C ARG A 303 16.74 58.14 10.12
N ARG A 304 15.93 57.35 9.42
CA ARG A 304 16.24 55.94 9.17
C ARG A 304 17.40 55.79 8.19
N ILE A 305 17.51 56.66 7.20
CA ILE A 305 18.66 56.70 6.28
C ILE A 305 19.94 57.06 7.05
N SER A 306 19.93 58.08 7.91
CA SER A 306 21.11 58.41 8.74
C SER A 306 21.49 57.30 9.74
N MET A 307 20.50 56.61 10.33
CA MET A 307 20.74 55.43 11.18
C MET A 307 21.22 54.19 10.42
N ILE A 308 20.96 54.08 9.12
CA ILE A 308 21.47 53.01 8.26
C ILE A 308 22.92 53.30 7.88
N GLU A 309 23.24 54.55 7.56
CA GLU A 309 24.61 55.01 7.31
C GLU A 309 25.52 54.77 8.54
N ASP A 310 25.02 55.04 9.75
CA ASP A 310 25.71 54.72 11.02
C ASP A 310 25.81 53.20 11.31
N LYS A 311 24.91 52.36 10.79
CA LYS A 311 24.93 50.89 10.99
C LYS A 311 25.81 50.14 9.99
N THR A 312 26.12 50.73 8.85
CA THR A 312 27.12 50.19 7.91
C THR A 312 28.56 50.49 8.34
N ALA A 313 28.76 51.39 9.31
CA ALA A 313 30.04 51.59 9.99
C ALA A 313 30.20 50.65 11.21
N VAL A 314 29.95 49.34 11.03
CA VAL A 314 30.49 48.36 11.98
C VAL A 314 31.90 48.05 11.50
N LEU A 315 32.92 48.51 12.24
CA LEU A 315 34.28 48.02 12.08
C LEU A 315 34.27 46.51 12.31
N ILE A 316 34.16 45.75 11.23
CA ILE A 316 34.53 44.34 11.19
C ILE A 316 36.05 44.34 11.42
N PRO A 317 36.57 43.57 12.39
CA PRO A 317 38.01 43.44 12.58
C PRO A 317 38.67 43.11 11.24
N THR A 318 39.76 43.81 10.89
CA THR A 318 40.40 43.82 9.56
C THR A 318 40.75 42.43 9.03
N ASP A 319 40.88 41.43 9.91
CA ASP A 319 41.23 40.05 9.56
C ASP A 319 40.08 39.06 9.81
N THR A 320 38.82 39.48 9.61
CA THR A 320 37.66 38.61 9.80
C THR A 320 36.62 38.69 8.68
N LEU A 321 35.95 37.57 8.39
CA LEU A 321 34.82 37.44 7.48
C LEU A 321 33.53 37.19 8.26
N SER A 322 32.42 37.79 7.81
CA SER A 322 31.12 37.52 8.44
C SER A 322 30.58 36.15 8.05
N LEU A 323 29.90 35.47 8.99
CA LEU A 323 29.29 34.16 8.75
C LEU A 323 28.28 34.18 7.59
N LYS A 324 27.61 35.33 7.38
CA LYS A 324 26.69 35.54 6.27
C LYS A 324 27.41 35.54 4.91
N MET A 325 28.55 36.23 4.81
CA MET A 325 29.38 36.22 3.61
C MET A 325 29.96 34.83 3.33
N ILE A 326 30.33 34.08 4.37
CA ILE A 326 30.78 32.68 4.20
C ILE A 326 29.63 31.82 3.66
N ALA A 327 28.42 31.97 4.19
CA ALA A 327 27.23 31.26 3.69
C ALA A 327 26.96 31.55 2.20
N GLU A 328 27.03 32.81 1.80
CA GLU A 328 26.85 33.24 0.41
C GLU A 328 27.97 32.70 -0.51
N LYS A 329 29.23 32.78 -0.07
CA LYS A 329 30.38 32.30 -0.85
C LYS A 329 30.43 30.78 -1.01
N THR A 330 29.92 30.03 -0.03
CA THR A 330 29.94 28.56 -0.03
C THR A 330 28.64 27.94 -0.58
N GLY A 331 27.50 28.60 -0.41
CA GLY A 331 26.18 28.04 -0.71
C GLY A 331 25.60 27.18 0.42
N VAL A 332 26.28 27.09 1.57
CA VAL A 332 25.79 26.38 2.75
C VAL A 332 24.73 27.23 3.46
N PRO A 333 23.57 26.67 3.87
CA PRO A 333 22.53 27.43 4.55
C PRO A 333 23.04 28.15 5.80
N TYR A 334 22.77 29.45 5.90
CA TYR A 334 23.23 30.32 6.99
C TYR A 334 22.85 29.76 8.37
N ASP A 335 21.62 29.26 8.54
CA ASP A 335 21.17 28.70 9.82
C ASP A 335 21.95 27.45 10.23
N SER A 336 22.38 26.63 9.26
CA SER A 336 23.20 25.45 9.52
C SER A 336 24.60 25.84 10.00
N LEU A 337 25.22 26.84 9.36
CA LEU A 337 26.51 27.38 9.80
C LEU A 337 26.39 28.02 11.18
N ARG A 338 25.36 28.85 11.39
CA ARG A 338 25.09 29.54 12.66
C ARG A 338 24.90 28.58 13.83
N LEU A 339 24.17 27.48 13.62
CA LEU A 339 23.96 26.47 14.65
C LEU A 339 25.27 25.76 15.02
N LYS A 340 26.06 25.36 14.01
CA LYS A 340 27.35 24.70 14.22
C LYS A 340 28.38 25.64 14.88
N VAL A 341 28.42 26.92 14.51
CA VAL A 341 29.26 27.93 15.17
C VAL A 341 28.82 28.16 16.62
N ARG A 342 27.51 28.28 16.87
CA ARG A 342 26.96 28.43 18.22
C ARG A 342 27.33 27.25 19.13
N ASN A 343 27.37 26.04 18.58
CA ASN A 343 27.72 24.83 19.30
C ASN A 343 29.25 24.58 19.36
N LYS A 344 30.08 25.54 18.94
CA LYS A 344 31.55 25.43 18.83
C LYS A 344 32.04 24.26 17.96
N GLN A 345 31.22 23.83 16.99
CA GLN A 345 31.51 22.70 16.09
C GLN A 345 32.13 23.13 14.77
N LEU A 346 32.12 24.43 14.48
CA LEU A 346 32.69 25.05 13.28
C LEU A 346 33.16 26.45 13.68
N PHE A 347 34.31 26.88 13.15
CA PHE A 347 34.91 28.16 13.50
C PHE A 347 35.16 28.34 15.01
N PRO A 348 35.97 27.48 15.67
CA PRO A 348 36.35 27.62 17.09
C PRO A 348 36.78 29.03 17.50
N ASN A 349 37.37 29.80 16.60
CA ASN A 349 37.83 31.17 16.85
C ASN A 349 36.80 32.24 16.44
N ALA A 350 35.55 31.87 16.17
CA ALA A 350 34.49 32.81 15.82
C ALA A 350 34.17 33.75 16.99
N GLN A 351 34.18 35.05 16.71
CA GLN A 351 33.82 36.09 17.66
C GLN A 351 32.43 36.64 17.35
N LYS A 352 31.62 36.87 18.38
CA LYS A 352 30.29 37.45 18.21
C LYS A 352 30.31 38.94 18.56
N ILE A 353 30.38 39.80 17.55
CA ILE A 353 30.45 41.26 17.71
C ILE A 353 29.11 41.87 17.30
N LYS A 354 28.46 42.59 18.23
CA LYS A 354 27.14 43.25 18.04
C LYS A 354 26.09 42.35 17.36
N GLY A 355 26.11 41.04 17.66
CA GLY A 355 25.14 40.06 17.15
C GLY A 355 25.55 39.34 15.85
N ILE A 356 26.67 39.72 15.22
CA ILE A 356 27.22 39.11 14.00
C ILE A 356 28.37 38.18 14.40
N TYR A 357 28.42 36.98 13.82
CA TYR A 357 29.58 36.10 13.94
C TYR A 357 30.64 36.53 12.91
N CYS A 358 31.81 36.93 13.41
CA CYS A 358 33.01 37.27 12.67
C CYS A 358 34.04 36.13 12.85
N ILE A 359 34.54 35.61 11.74
CA ILE A 359 35.40 34.43 11.69
C ILE A 359 36.76 34.89 11.17
N PRO A 360 37.88 34.51 11.80
CA PRO A 360 39.22 34.84 11.29
C PRO A 360 39.37 34.49 9.80
N ILE A 361 39.99 35.38 9.03
CA ILE A 361 40.01 35.31 7.56
C ILE A 361 40.68 34.04 7.05
N GLU A 362 41.71 33.56 7.74
CA GLU A 362 42.43 32.31 7.45
C GLU A 362 41.48 31.10 7.58
N GLU A 363 40.74 31.04 8.69
CA GLU A 363 39.81 29.97 8.98
C GLU A 363 38.60 29.99 8.02
N ALA A 364 38.12 31.19 7.70
CA ALA A 364 37.06 31.42 6.74
C ALA A 364 37.47 31.04 5.31
N ASN A 365 38.67 31.44 4.87
CA ASN A 365 39.17 31.14 3.53
C ASN A 365 39.47 29.65 3.37
N HIS A 366 40.09 29.00 4.37
CA HIS A 366 40.29 27.55 4.38
C HIS A 366 38.97 26.79 4.23
N PHE A 367 37.91 27.23 4.92
CA PHE A 367 36.58 26.63 4.77
C PHE A 367 35.95 26.90 3.38
N ILE A 368 36.09 28.13 2.86
CA ILE A 368 35.56 28.52 1.54
C ILE A 368 36.24 27.72 0.41
N GLU A 369 37.56 27.58 0.44
CA GLU A 369 38.34 26.86 -0.58
C GLU A 369 37.99 25.37 -0.61
N ASN A 370 37.96 24.71 0.56
CA ASN A 370 37.57 23.31 0.66
C ASN A 370 36.13 23.05 0.20
N THR A 371 35.22 24.00 0.44
CA THR A 371 33.80 23.87 0.04
C THR A 371 33.59 24.14 -1.45
N ARG A 372 34.37 25.05 -2.07
CA ARG A 372 34.27 25.37 -3.51
C ARG A 372 34.69 24.21 -4.42
N GLN A 373 35.68 23.42 -4.02
CA GLN A 373 36.15 22.25 -4.79
C GLN A 373 35.11 21.12 -4.91
N HIS A 374 34.04 21.15 -4.10
CA HIS A 374 33.10 20.03 -3.99
C HIS A 374 31.64 20.42 -4.28
N ARG A 375 31.37 21.53 -4.98
CA ARG A 375 30.00 21.93 -5.33
C ARG A 375 29.33 20.89 -6.24
N TYR A 376 28.24 20.31 -5.75
CA TYR A 376 27.38 19.39 -6.51
C TYR A 376 26.38 20.17 -7.37
N GLU A 377 26.42 19.98 -8.69
CA GLU A 377 25.40 20.44 -9.64
C GLU A 377 24.50 19.26 -10.05
N LYS A 378 23.20 19.36 -9.77
CA LYS A 378 22.22 18.30 -10.05
C LYS A 378 22.04 18.12 -11.56
N LYS A 379 22.37 16.93 -12.09
CA LYS A 379 22.29 16.62 -13.54
C LYS A 379 20.99 15.97 -14.05
N GLY A 380 19.96 15.72 -13.21
CA GLY A 380 18.73 15.03 -13.66
C GLY A 380 17.44 15.32 -12.90
N ASP A 381 16.29 14.92 -13.49
CA ASP A 381 14.93 15.17 -12.98
C ASP A 381 14.53 14.31 -11.77
N ILE A 382 15.14 13.13 -11.60
CA ILE A 382 14.81 12.14 -10.57
C ILE A 382 15.97 12.00 -9.59
N TYR A 383 15.69 12.03 -8.27
CA TYR A 383 16.71 11.86 -7.23
C TYR A 383 17.11 10.38 -7.07
N THR A 384 18.40 10.08 -7.27
CA THR A 384 18.95 8.73 -7.33
C THR A 384 19.82 8.37 -6.12
N ASN A 385 20.21 7.10 -6.01
CA ASN A 385 21.19 6.65 -5.01
C ASN A 385 22.54 7.34 -5.18
N LYS A 386 22.93 7.65 -6.42
CA LYS A 386 24.18 8.33 -6.73
C LYS A 386 24.16 9.74 -6.14
N ASP A 387 23.08 10.48 -6.39
CA ASP A 387 22.88 11.82 -5.83
C ASP A 387 22.92 11.81 -4.30
N ALA A 388 22.26 10.82 -3.68
CA ALA A 388 22.24 10.67 -2.23
C ALA A 388 23.63 10.36 -1.64
N LEU A 389 24.41 9.52 -2.32
CA LEU A 389 25.77 9.20 -1.90
C LEU A 389 26.69 10.40 -2.06
N GLU A 390 26.67 11.08 -3.21
CA GLU A 390 27.49 12.26 -3.47
C GLU A 390 27.18 13.40 -2.49
N GLU A 391 25.90 13.65 -2.22
CA GLU A 391 25.48 14.66 -1.22
C GLU A 391 25.95 14.30 0.19
N LEU A 392 25.92 13.01 0.56
CA LEU A 392 26.38 12.55 1.87
C LEU A 392 27.91 12.64 2.00
N LEU A 393 28.65 12.22 0.96
CA LEU A 393 30.10 12.30 0.94
C LEU A 393 30.55 13.77 1.00
N HIS A 394 29.91 14.65 0.23
CA HIS A 394 30.15 16.09 0.33
C HIS A 394 29.91 16.60 1.76
N TYR A 395 28.82 16.19 2.40
CA TYR A 395 28.53 16.57 3.78
C TYR A 395 29.61 16.10 4.77
N ILE A 396 30.09 14.87 4.63
CA ILE A 396 31.16 14.29 5.47
C ILE A 396 32.47 15.06 5.27
N THR A 397 32.81 15.43 4.03
CA THR A 397 34.01 16.21 3.72
C THR A 397 33.95 17.64 4.28
N VAL A 398 32.80 18.32 4.15
CA VAL A 398 32.62 19.68 4.64
C VAL A 398 32.58 19.72 6.17
N PHE A 399 32.08 18.66 6.81
CA PHE A 399 31.98 18.57 8.26
C PHE A 399 32.63 17.28 8.78
N PRO A 400 33.97 17.16 8.75
CA PRO A 400 34.65 15.93 9.18
C PRO A 400 34.42 15.63 10.66
N LEU A 401 34.59 14.36 11.04
CA LEU A 401 34.64 13.97 12.46
C LEU A 401 35.97 14.44 13.09
N PRO A 402 36.02 14.63 14.41
CA PRO A 402 37.27 14.86 15.14
C PRO A 402 38.38 13.86 14.79
N PHE A 403 39.64 14.30 14.84
CA PHE A 403 40.80 13.50 14.43
C PHE A 403 40.91 12.15 15.16
N HIS A 404 40.58 12.11 16.46
CA HIS A 404 40.59 10.87 17.24
C HIS A 404 39.56 9.83 16.75
N LEU A 405 38.55 10.25 15.98
CA LEU A 405 37.54 9.39 15.36
C LEU A 405 37.86 9.04 13.89
N GLY A 406 39.09 9.29 13.44
CA GLY A 406 39.49 9.12 12.03
C GLY A 406 39.12 7.74 11.46
N LYS A 407 39.29 6.66 12.24
CA LYS A 407 38.93 5.33 11.77
C LYS A 407 37.42 5.12 11.66
N THR A 408 36.66 5.66 12.61
CA THR A 408 35.19 5.62 12.54
C THR A 408 34.67 6.36 11.31
N ALA A 409 35.29 7.50 10.94
CA ALA A 409 34.94 8.26 9.74
C ALA A 409 35.22 7.49 8.43
N GLU A 410 36.37 6.80 8.35
CA GLU A 410 36.75 5.96 7.20
C GLU A 410 35.77 4.79 7.02
N LEU A 411 35.51 4.04 8.10
CA LEU A 411 34.58 2.91 8.09
C LEU A 411 33.16 3.35 7.76
N PHE A 412 32.72 4.50 8.29
CA PHE A 412 31.38 5.04 8.00
C PHE A 412 31.22 5.39 6.53
N THR A 413 32.23 6.02 5.94
CA THR A 413 32.28 6.32 4.50
C THR A 413 32.16 5.04 3.66
N GLY A 414 32.95 4.01 4.00
CA GLY A 414 32.89 2.70 3.33
C GLY A 414 31.52 2.03 3.46
N PHE A 415 30.95 2.04 4.66
CA PHE A 415 29.62 1.52 4.96
C PHE A 415 28.53 2.21 4.13
N CYS A 416 28.55 3.55 4.06
CA CYS A 416 27.58 4.33 3.29
C CYS A 416 27.68 4.03 1.79
N LYS A 417 28.89 3.91 1.23
CA LYS A 417 29.08 3.50 -0.17
C LYS A 417 28.40 2.17 -0.46
N ILE A 418 28.57 1.17 0.41
CA ILE A 418 27.97 -0.17 0.23
C ILE A 418 26.44 -0.13 0.39
N LYS A 419 25.93 0.54 1.42
CA LYS A 419 24.50 0.50 1.73
C LYS A 419 23.67 1.38 0.80
N LEU A 420 24.15 2.58 0.45
CA LEU A 420 23.43 3.48 -0.47
C LEU A 420 23.46 2.98 -1.91
N SER A 421 24.56 2.36 -2.37
CA SER A 421 24.59 1.74 -3.70
C SER A 421 23.59 0.59 -3.84
N LYS A 422 23.36 -0.18 -2.77
CA LYS A 422 22.39 -1.28 -2.71
C LYS A 422 20.96 -0.83 -2.39
N LEU A 423 20.72 0.44 -2.08
CA LEU A 423 19.40 0.91 -1.68
C LEU A 423 18.44 0.83 -2.87
N ARG A 424 17.26 0.23 -2.70
CA ARG A 424 16.23 0.21 -3.75
C ARG A 424 14.98 0.92 -3.24
N GLY A 425 14.37 1.76 -4.07
CA GLY A 425 13.14 2.47 -3.69
C GLY A 425 12.89 3.71 -4.52
N ASN A 426 11.75 4.36 -4.27
CA ASN A 426 11.42 5.62 -4.91
C ASN A 426 12.31 6.78 -4.40
N PRO A 427 12.38 7.91 -5.12
CA PRO A 427 13.22 9.06 -4.74
C PRO A 427 13.03 9.54 -3.29
N ARG A 428 11.78 9.53 -2.79
CA ARG A 428 11.47 9.90 -1.40
C ARG A 428 12.08 8.93 -0.40
N HIS A 429 12.02 7.63 -0.67
CA HIS A 429 12.62 6.60 0.16
C HIS A 429 14.13 6.77 0.22
N ILE A 430 14.78 6.98 -0.92
CA ILE A 430 16.22 7.25 -1.01
C ILE A 430 16.60 8.48 -0.18
N ARG A 431 15.86 9.59 -0.34
CA ARG A 431 16.07 10.82 0.45
C ARG A 431 15.90 10.61 1.95
N THR A 432 14.90 9.81 2.34
CA THR A 432 14.64 9.51 3.76
C THR A 432 15.81 8.76 4.37
N PHE A 433 16.35 7.77 3.65
CA PHE A 433 17.54 7.04 4.08
C PHE A 433 18.78 7.93 4.12
N PHE A 434 19.01 8.81 3.12
CA PHE A 434 20.05 9.83 3.19
C PHE A 434 19.99 10.62 4.50
N ASN A 435 18.79 11.09 4.89
CA ASN A 435 18.62 11.84 6.14
C ASN A 435 18.96 10.98 7.38
N TYR A 436 18.65 9.68 7.36
CA TYR A 436 19.03 8.77 8.45
C TYR A 436 20.55 8.58 8.55
N TYR A 437 21.25 8.41 7.42
CA TYR A 437 22.71 8.32 7.42
C TYR A 437 23.35 9.64 7.87
N LYS A 438 22.84 10.78 7.41
CA LYS A 438 23.29 12.10 7.84
C LYS A 438 23.11 12.30 9.34
N PHE A 439 21.94 11.96 9.88
CA PHE A 439 21.66 12.04 11.31
C PHE A 439 22.65 11.16 12.12
N MET A 440 22.87 9.93 11.68
CA MET A 440 23.83 9.04 12.32
C MET A 440 25.24 9.60 12.32
N PHE A 441 25.70 10.14 11.19
CA PHE A 441 27.02 10.76 11.11
C PHE A 441 27.18 11.90 12.12
N GLU A 442 26.14 12.71 12.30
CA GLU A 442 26.13 13.76 13.32
C GLU A 442 26.14 13.18 14.75
N THR A 443 25.49 12.05 15.01
CA THR A 443 25.58 11.34 16.30
C THR A 443 26.99 10.84 16.59
N LEU A 444 27.68 10.28 15.59
CA LEU A 444 29.05 9.75 15.74
C LEU A 444 30.07 10.82 16.13
N ARG A 445 29.77 12.10 15.91
CA ARG A 445 30.67 13.22 16.26
C ARG A 445 30.92 13.37 17.75
N TYR A 446 29.99 12.93 18.59
CA TYR A 446 30.08 13.09 20.04
C TYR A 446 30.78 11.93 20.75
N LEU A 447 31.37 10.99 19.99
CA LEU A 447 32.12 9.88 20.55
C LEU A 447 33.48 10.36 21.06
N ASP A 448 33.88 9.83 22.22
CA ASP A 448 35.16 10.06 22.87
C ASP A 448 36.30 9.20 22.27
N LYS A 449 35.97 8.01 21.75
CA LYS A 449 36.89 7.09 21.07
C LYS A 449 36.26 6.49 19.83
N ASN A 450 37.05 5.75 19.03
CA ASN A 450 36.48 5.08 17.86
C ASN A 450 35.42 4.07 18.27
N LEU A 451 34.43 3.86 17.43
CA LEU A 451 33.23 3.08 17.79
C LEU A 451 33.53 1.62 18.20
N HIS A 452 34.65 1.05 17.73
CA HIS A 452 35.09 -0.30 18.10
C HIS A 452 35.91 -0.36 19.41
N GLU A 453 36.25 0.80 19.99
CA GLU A 453 37.01 0.97 21.24
C GLU A 453 36.09 1.38 22.41
N LEU A 454 34.78 1.56 22.14
CA LEU A 454 33.80 1.96 23.14
C LEU A 454 33.32 0.79 23.99
N ASP A 455 33.07 1.07 25.27
CA ASP A 455 32.42 0.14 26.17
C ASP A 455 30.97 -0.11 25.77
N VAL A 456 30.49 -1.33 26.02
CA VAL A 456 29.13 -1.76 25.69
C VAL A 456 28.06 -0.87 26.33
N SER A 457 28.32 -0.30 27.51
CA SER A 457 27.42 0.64 28.19
C SER A 457 27.17 1.93 27.40
N VAL A 458 28.20 2.45 26.73
CA VAL A 458 28.09 3.65 25.87
C VAL A 458 27.29 3.32 24.62
N ILE A 459 27.49 2.12 24.06
CA ILE A 459 26.74 1.63 22.90
C ILE A 459 25.26 1.44 23.25
N ASP A 460 24.96 0.91 24.43
CA ASP A 460 23.61 0.79 24.96
C ASP A 460 22.94 2.18 25.07
N GLY A 461 23.63 3.17 25.64
CA GLY A 461 23.12 4.55 25.71
C GLY A 461 22.76 5.13 24.34
N ILE A 462 23.58 4.91 23.32
CA ILE A 462 23.28 5.36 21.95
C ILE A 462 22.03 4.65 21.40
N VAL A 463 21.93 3.32 21.56
CA VAL A 463 20.85 2.51 21.00
C VAL A 463 19.51 2.76 21.70
N TYR A 464 19.52 2.93 23.03
CA TYR A 464 18.30 3.04 23.83
C TYR A 464 17.86 4.50 24.04
N GLU A 465 18.79 5.43 24.23
CA GLU A 465 18.48 6.81 24.64
C GLU A 465 18.58 7.81 23.49
N GLN A 466 19.59 7.71 22.62
CA GLN A 466 19.81 8.69 21.55
C GLN A 466 19.05 8.36 20.26
N MET A 467 18.93 7.08 19.91
CA MET A 467 18.22 6.65 18.71
C MET A 467 16.73 6.52 18.98
N THR A 468 15.91 7.44 18.47
CA THR A 468 14.44 7.40 18.69
C THR A 468 13.68 6.61 17.64
N ASN A 469 14.23 6.43 16.43
CA ASN A 469 13.58 5.75 15.29
C ASN A 469 14.11 4.33 15.08
N GLU A 470 13.22 3.36 14.82
CA GLU A 470 13.57 1.96 14.50
C GLU A 470 14.58 1.87 13.34
N HIS A 471 14.42 2.67 12.28
CA HIS A 471 15.32 2.67 11.13
C HIS A 471 16.72 3.17 11.49
N THR A 472 16.85 4.23 12.28
CA THR A 472 18.16 4.74 12.69
C THR A 472 18.86 3.75 13.62
N LYS A 473 18.12 3.07 14.52
CA LYS A 473 18.64 1.96 15.34
C LYS A 473 19.19 0.82 14.47
N ARG A 474 18.43 0.37 13.48
CA ARG A 474 18.85 -0.71 12.56
C ARG A 474 20.10 -0.34 11.77
N ILE A 475 20.16 0.88 11.26
CA ILE A 475 21.34 1.34 10.52
C ILE A 475 22.54 1.40 11.49
N PHE A 476 22.36 1.89 12.72
CA PHE A 476 23.46 2.07 13.68
C PHE A 476 24.02 0.71 14.10
N ILE A 477 23.15 -0.24 14.43
CA ILE A 477 23.55 -1.62 14.75
C ILE A 477 24.24 -2.28 13.55
N SER A 478 23.74 -2.07 12.32
CA SER A 478 24.42 -2.58 11.13
C SER A 478 25.79 -1.93 10.90
N PHE A 479 25.96 -0.66 11.26
CA PHE A 479 27.25 0.02 11.18
C PHE A 479 28.20 -0.46 12.28
N TYR A 480 27.70 -0.62 13.50
CA TYR A 480 28.41 -1.23 14.62
C TYR A 480 28.97 -2.60 14.22
N TYR A 481 28.14 -3.51 13.71
CA TYR A 481 28.63 -4.81 13.23
C TYR A 481 29.64 -4.69 12.10
N TYR A 482 29.45 -3.74 11.18
CA TYR A 482 30.39 -3.49 10.09
C TYR A 482 31.77 -3.05 10.59
N CYS A 483 31.85 -2.27 11.68
CA CYS A 483 33.12 -1.84 12.27
C CYS A 483 33.94 -3.00 12.83
N TYR A 484 33.27 -4.01 13.42
CA TYR A 484 33.94 -5.21 13.95
C TYR A 484 34.26 -6.20 12.83
N SER A 485 33.34 -6.43 11.89
CA SER A 485 33.57 -7.36 10.77
C SER A 485 34.67 -6.90 9.82
N SER A 486 34.81 -5.59 9.59
CA SER A 486 35.87 -5.06 8.70
C SER A 486 37.27 -5.15 9.30
N ARG A 487 37.38 -5.66 10.53
CA ARG A 487 38.63 -5.83 11.29
C ARG A 487 38.82 -7.27 11.80
N ASP A 488 37.95 -8.18 11.38
CA ASP A 488 37.93 -9.58 11.85
C ASP A 488 37.89 -9.70 13.39
N LEU A 489 37.19 -8.78 14.06
CA LEU A 489 37.03 -8.78 15.52
C LEU A 489 35.69 -9.39 15.94
N PRO A 490 35.63 -10.11 17.08
CA PRO A 490 34.37 -10.59 17.63
C PRO A 490 33.53 -9.42 18.15
N VAL A 491 32.21 -9.47 17.90
CA VAL A 491 31.28 -8.43 18.35
C VAL A 491 30.97 -8.60 19.85
N PRO A 492 31.23 -7.59 20.70
CA PRO A 492 31.03 -7.69 22.15
C PRO A 492 29.59 -7.97 22.59
N LYS A 493 28.59 -7.41 21.91
CA LYS A 493 27.16 -7.61 22.23
C LYS A 493 26.31 -7.61 20.96
N GLN A 494 25.38 -8.56 20.89
CA GLN A 494 24.41 -8.61 19.80
C GLN A 494 23.11 -7.88 20.18
N TYR A 495 22.64 -7.07 19.24
CA TYR A 495 21.37 -6.33 19.31
C TYR A 495 20.36 -6.88 18.30
N VAL A 496 19.14 -7.09 18.78
CA VAL A 496 17.99 -7.46 17.94
C VAL A 496 16.96 -6.35 18.00
N VAL A 497 16.66 -5.77 16.84
CA VAL A 497 15.55 -4.82 16.70
C VAL A 497 14.32 -5.60 16.22
N SER A 498 13.43 -5.94 17.13
CA SER A 498 12.12 -6.52 16.82
C SER A 498 11.05 -5.43 16.77
N LYS A 499 10.07 -5.59 15.87
CA LYS A 499 8.83 -4.82 15.99
C LYS A 499 8.03 -5.40 17.15
N LEU A 500 7.57 -4.55 18.06
CA LEU A 500 6.46 -4.92 18.94
C LEU A 500 5.30 -5.35 18.05
N ILE A 501 4.98 -6.64 18.05
CA ILE A 501 3.81 -7.17 17.38
C ILE A 501 2.62 -6.60 18.13
N LYS A 502 2.14 -5.42 17.72
CA LYS A 502 0.81 -4.99 18.12
C LYS A 502 -0.15 -5.93 17.39
N ASP A 503 -0.67 -6.90 18.13
CA ASP A 503 -1.76 -7.77 17.72
C ASP A 503 -2.95 -6.94 17.23
N LYS A 504 -2.99 -6.82 15.91
CA LYS A 504 -4.15 -6.90 15.03
C LYS A 504 -3.52 -6.98 13.64
N LYS A 505 -3.46 -8.18 13.06
CA LYS A 505 -3.44 -8.30 11.59
C LYS A 505 -4.70 -7.56 11.14
N LYS A 506 -4.58 -6.25 10.83
CA LYS A 506 -5.68 -5.51 10.22
C LYS A 506 -6.03 -6.29 8.97
N GLU A 507 -7.26 -6.80 8.92
CA GLU A 507 -7.84 -7.29 7.68
C GLU A 507 -7.56 -6.24 6.61
N LYS A 508 -6.99 -6.69 5.50
CA LYS A 508 -6.66 -5.78 4.39
C LYS A 508 -7.98 -5.24 3.87
N GLU A 509 -8.07 -3.92 3.77
CA GLU A 509 -9.22 -3.25 3.15
C GLU A 509 -9.31 -3.73 1.69
N ILE A 510 -10.45 -4.34 1.33
CA ILE A 510 -10.85 -4.75 -0.02
C ILE A 510 -12.23 -4.12 -0.32
N TYR A 511 -12.51 -3.84 -1.60
CA TYR A 511 -13.87 -3.59 -2.08
C TYR A 511 -14.69 -4.88 -1.98
N SER A 512 -16.01 -4.76 -1.82
CA SER A 512 -16.92 -5.89 -2.00
C SER A 512 -17.05 -6.26 -3.49
N PRO A 513 -17.56 -7.45 -3.83
CA PRO A 513 -17.73 -7.85 -5.21
C PRO A 513 -18.56 -6.84 -6.01
N GLU A 514 -19.66 -6.35 -5.43
CA GLU A 514 -20.57 -5.39 -6.05
C GLU A 514 -19.88 -4.03 -6.26
N ALA A 515 -19.12 -3.56 -5.26
CA ALA A 515 -18.39 -2.31 -5.39
C ALA A 515 -17.29 -2.41 -6.46
N PHE A 516 -16.55 -3.53 -6.50
CA PHE A 516 -15.52 -3.77 -7.50
C PHE A 516 -16.10 -3.88 -8.91
N TYR A 517 -17.24 -4.58 -9.08
CA TYR A 517 -17.92 -4.69 -10.37
C TYR A 517 -18.54 -3.37 -10.83
N SER A 518 -19.03 -2.53 -9.92
CA SER A 518 -19.51 -1.19 -10.26
C SER A 518 -18.40 -0.33 -10.87
N PHE A 519 -17.17 -0.41 -10.36
CA PHE A 519 -16.03 0.23 -11.02
C PHE A 519 -15.76 -0.32 -12.41
N TYR A 520 -15.83 -1.64 -12.61
CA TYR A 520 -15.65 -2.25 -13.93
C TYR A 520 -16.66 -1.72 -14.95
N ARG A 521 -17.96 -1.72 -14.61
CA ARG A 521 -19.01 -1.18 -15.48
C ARG A 521 -18.81 0.30 -15.76
N TYR A 522 -18.43 1.05 -14.73
CA TYR A 522 -18.19 2.47 -14.84
C TYR A 522 -17.10 2.79 -15.86
N VAL A 523 -15.90 2.23 -15.68
CA VAL A 523 -14.75 2.55 -16.55
C VAL A 523 -14.91 2.05 -17.99
N LYS A 524 -15.76 1.04 -18.22
CA LYS A 524 -16.00 0.44 -19.53
C LYS A 524 -16.73 1.39 -20.48
N ASP A 525 -17.58 2.27 -19.97
CA ASP A 525 -18.40 3.17 -20.79
C ASP A 525 -17.57 4.34 -21.36
N ALA A 526 -16.97 4.11 -22.54
CA ALA A 526 -16.14 5.11 -23.21
C ALA A 526 -16.94 6.36 -23.60
N SER A 527 -18.19 6.18 -24.04
CA SER A 527 -19.09 7.28 -24.44
C SER A 527 -19.41 8.22 -23.28
N LEU A 528 -19.60 7.68 -22.07
CA LEU A 528 -19.80 8.47 -20.85
C LEU A 528 -18.58 9.33 -20.51
N HIS A 529 -17.39 8.80 -20.69
CA HIS A 529 -16.14 9.42 -20.22
C HIS A 529 -15.50 10.38 -21.23
N LEU A 530 -15.70 10.13 -22.52
CA LEU A 530 -15.02 10.83 -23.62
C LEU A 530 -15.12 12.37 -23.53
N PRO A 531 -16.30 13.00 -23.30
CA PRO A 531 -16.39 14.47 -23.28
C PRO A 531 -15.59 15.13 -22.16
N ASN A 532 -15.58 14.51 -20.97
CA ASN A 532 -14.85 15.02 -19.81
C ASN A 532 -13.34 14.73 -19.92
N ALA A 533 -12.96 13.61 -20.55
CA ALA A 533 -11.58 13.26 -20.78
C ALA A 533 -10.91 14.25 -21.77
N ILE A 534 -11.59 14.62 -22.85
CA ILE A 534 -11.09 15.59 -23.84
C ILE A 534 -10.81 16.95 -23.17
N SER A 535 -11.71 17.42 -22.31
CA SER A 535 -11.59 18.75 -21.68
C SER A 535 -10.63 18.80 -20.50
N ASN A 536 -10.26 17.65 -19.89
CA ASN A 536 -9.54 17.63 -18.62
C ASN A 536 -8.49 16.51 -18.50
N GLU A 537 -7.21 16.89 -18.45
CA GLU A 537 -6.08 15.95 -18.28
C GLU A 537 -6.23 15.06 -17.04
N TYR A 538 -6.75 15.60 -15.92
CA TYR A 538 -6.86 14.87 -14.66
C TYR A 538 -7.93 13.79 -14.76
N TYR A 539 -8.95 14.02 -15.60
CA TYR A 539 -10.03 13.07 -15.83
C TYR A 539 -9.52 11.91 -16.69
N ALA A 540 -8.93 12.22 -17.85
CA ALA A 540 -8.36 11.23 -18.77
C ALA A 540 -7.31 10.34 -18.07
N ASN A 541 -6.38 10.96 -17.33
CA ASN A 541 -5.35 10.22 -16.62
C ASN A 541 -5.94 9.34 -15.51
N MET A 542 -6.99 9.78 -14.80
CA MET A 542 -7.65 8.96 -13.77
C MET A 542 -8.39 7.77 -14.36
N TRP A 543 -8.99 7.94 -15.53
CA TRP A 543 -9.67 6.87 -16.26
C TRP A 543 -8.70 5.74 -16.62
N ALA A 544 -7.59 6.07 -17.29
CA ALA A 544 -6.54 5.10 -17.63
C ALA A 544 -5.92 4.46 -16.37
N PHE A 545 -5.65 5.26 -15.34
CA PHE A 545 -5.06 4.79 -14.09
C PHE A 545 -5.97 3.81 -13.33
N THR A 546 -7.29 4.01 -13.38
CA THR A 546 -8.27 3.12 -12.73
C THR A 546 -8.34 1.78 -13.47
N ILE A 547 -8.42 1.80 -14.81
CA ILE A 547 -8.42 0.57 -15.62
C ILE A 547 -7.13 -0.25 -15.41
N MET A 548 -5.98 0.42 -15.35
CA MET A 548 -4.72 -0.28 -15.07
C MET A 548 -4.71 -0.95 -13.69
N HIS A 549 -5.36 -0.39 -12.66
CA HIS A 549 -5.48 -1.06 -11.35
C HIS A 549 -6.49 -2.21 -11.32
N LEU A 550 -7.55 -2.13 -12.14
CA LEU A 550 -8.55 -3.21 -12.28
C LEU A 550 -7.92 -4.47 -12.87
N THR A 551 -7.05 -4.30 -13.87
CA THR A 551 -6.49 -5.39 -14.67
C THR A 551 -5.09 -5.80 -14.23
N ASN A 552 -4.33 -4.90 -13.62
CA ASN A 552 -2.94 -5.13 -13.22
C ASN A 552 -2.74 -4.75 -11.74
N ALA A 553 -2.27 -5.69 -10.92
CA ALA A 553 -2.00 -5.48 -9.49
C ALA A 553 -0.69 -4.69 -9.22
N TRP A 554 -0.41 -3.67 -10.05
CA TRP A 554 0.82 -2.89 -10.03
C TRP A 554 0.78 -1.78 -8.98
N ARG A 555 1.95 -1.31 -8.54
CA ARG A 555 2.00 -0.14 -7.66
C ARG A 555 1.64 1.11 -8.46
N ALA A 556 0.88 2.03 -7.84
CA ALA A 556 0.58 3.34 -8.42
C ALA A 556 1.81 4.08 -9.00
N SER A 557 2.96 4.01 -8.31
CA SER A 557 4.19 4.61 -8.81
C SER A 557 4.75 3.92 -10.05
N ASP A 558 4.61 2.59 -10.12
CA ASP A 558 5.07 1.83 -11.28
C ASP A 558 4.19 2.17 -12.49
N ILE A 559 2.87 2.28 -12.33
CA ILE A 559 1.95 2.75 -13.38
C ILE A 559 2.33 4.16 -13.85
N VAL A 560 2.46 5.14 -12.95
CA VAL A 560 2.69 6.54 -13.37
C VAL A 560 4.06 6.76 -14.02
N PHE A 561 5.12 6.12 -13.51
CA PHE A 561 6.49 6.38 -13.99
C PHE A 561 6.94 5.44 -15.10
N LYS A 562 6.33 4.26 -15.27
CA LYS A 562 6.76 3.26 -16.26
C LYS A 562 5.82 3.11 -17.45
N THR A 563 4.61 3.67 -17.43
CA THR A 563 3.77 3.67 -18.63
C THR A 563 4.43 4.51 -19.72
N PRO A 564 4.65 3.96 -20.93
CA PRO A 564 5.30 4.67 -22.01
C PRO A 564 4.38 5.76 -22.59
N ASN A 565 4.96 6.71 -23.29
CA ASN A 565 4.20 7.61 -24.15
C ASN A 565 3.65 6.81 -25.34
N ILE A 566 2.50 7.23 -25.88
CA ILE A 566 1.82 6.49 -26.95
C ILE A 566 2.20 7.10 -28.30
N ASP A 567 2.57 6.25 -29.27
CA ASP A 567 2.74 6.67 -30.65
C ASP A 567 1.38 6.80 -31.33
N ILE A 568 0.77 7.97 -31.17
CA ILE A 568 -0.53 8.33 -31.77
C ILE A 568 -0.47 8.53 -33.29
N PHE A 569 0.72 8.75 -33.87
CA PHE A 569 0.88 8.86 -35.32
C PHE A 569 0.59 7.52 -36.00
N SER A 570 1.12 6.41 -35.46
CA SER A 570 0.83 5.06 -35.96
C SER A 570 -0.64 4.62 -35.80
N ILE A 571 -1.38 5.29 -34.89
CA ILE A 571 -2.79 5.04 -34.60
C ILE A 571 -3.70 5.91 -35.47
N GLN A 572 -3.16 6.95 -36.11
CA GLN A 572 -3.88 7.90 -36.96
C GLN A 572 -4.93 8.72 -36.19
N VAL A 573 -4.59 9.12 -34.96
CA VAL A 573 -5.38 10.06 -34.15
C VAL A 573 -4.50 11.27 -33.85
N ASP A 574 -4.79 12.40 -34.50
CA ASP A 574 -3.90 13.57 -34.52
C ASP A 574 -4.29 14.67 -33.52
N SER A 575 -5.52 14.66 -33.04
CA SER A 575 -6.09 15.78 -32.29
C SER A 575 -7.29 15.36 -31.44
N PHE A 576 -7.70 16.24 -30.52
CA PHE A 576 -8.95 16.05 -29.77
C PHE A 576 -10.18 16.12 -30.68
N ASP A 577 -10.14 16.94 -31.74
CA ASP A 577 -11.27 17.13 -32.66
C ASP A 577 -11.59 15.88 -33.48
N TRP A 578 -10.63 14.97 -33.63
CA TRP A 578 -10.83 13.68 -34.27
C TRP A 578 -12.01 12.90 -33.65
N PHE A 579 -12.18 12.98 -32.33
CA PHE A 579 -13.24 12.29 -31.59
C PHE A 579 -14.64 12.90 -31.76
N ASN A 580 -14.77 14.06 -32.42
CA ASN A 580 -16.08 14.66 -32.68
C ASN A 580 -16.88 13.85 -33.71
N ASN A 581 -16.19 13.20 -34.66
CA ASN A 581 -16.82 12.50 -35.79
C ASN A 581 -16.40 11.02 -35.89
N ASN A 582 -15.47 10.56 -35.05
CA ASN A 582 -14.88 9.23 -35.17
C ASN A 582 -14.86 8.51 -33.81
N ILE A 583 -14.93 7.18 -33.87
CA ILE A 583 -14.74 6.27 -32.74
C ILE A 583 -13.54 5.38 -33.09
N LEU A 584 -12.76 4.99 -32.08
CA LEU A 584 -11.63 4.11 -32.30
C LEU A 584 -12.09 2.74 -32.80
N SER A 585 -11.50 2.28 -33.90
CA SER A 585 -11.63 0.89 -34.34
C SER A 585 -10.93 -0.06 -33.36
N ILE A 586 -11.33 -1.33 -33.36
CA ILE A 586 -10.65 -2.35 -32.55
C ILE A 586 -9.18 -2.48 -32.93
N THR A 587 -8.85 -2.29 -34.22
CA THR A 587 -7.46 -2.25 -34.71
C THR A 587 -6.65 -1.15 -34.03
N GLN A 588 -7.18 0.07 -33.98
CA GLN A 588 -6.52 1.21 -33.35
C GLN A 588 -6.32 0.97 -31.86
N CYS A 589 -7.35 0.47 -31.17
CA CYS A 589 -7.26 0.12 -29.76
C CYS A 589 -6.19 -0.95 -29.51
N GLN A 590 -6.20 -2.04 -30.27
CA GLN A 590 -5.23 -3.12 -30.08
C GLN A 590 -3.79 -2.68 -30.40
N LYS A 591 -3.58 -1.75 -31.35
CA LYS A 591 -2.26 -1.12 -31.57
C LYS A 591 -1.73 -0.41 -30.33
N VAL A 592 -2.58 0.32 -29.59
CA VAL A 592 -2.19 0.94 -28.31
C VAL A 592 -1.79 -0.14 -27.30
N ILE A 593 -2.60 -1.18 -27.13
CA ILE A 593 -2.32 -2.27 -26.19
C ILE A 593 -1.01 -3.00 -26.55
N ASN A 594 -0.73 -3.20 -27.84
CA ASN A 594 0.50 -3.81 -28.32
C ASN A 594 1.74 -2.97 -27.97
N GLN A 595 1.65 -1.63 -28.06
CA GLN A 595 2.74 -0.75 -27.62
C GLN A 595 3.03 -0.92 -26.12
N LEU A 596 1.99 -0.98 -25.27
CA LEU A 596 2.17 -1.23 -23.84
C LEU A 596 2.75 -2.61 -23.56
N TYR A 597 2.21 -3.65 -24.20
CA TYR A 597 2.68 -5.03 -24.03
C TYR A 597 4.18 -5.16 -24.38
N LEU A 598 4.61 -4.62 -25.52
CA LEU A 598 6.01 -4.63 -25.96
C LEU A 598 6.92 -3.84 -25.02
N HIS A 599 6.43 -2.76 -24.43
CA HIS A 599 7.17 -2.00 -23.43
C HIS A 599 7.34 -2.80 -22.14
N PHE A 600 6.24 -3.29 -21.57
CA PHE A 600 6.23 -3.91 -20.24
C PHE A 600 6.84 -5.32 -20.21
N ARG A 601 6.83 -6.07 -21.32
CA ARG A 601 7.43 -7.42 -21.36
C ARG A 601 8.92 -7.45 -20.98
N SER A 602 9.64 -6.34 -21.19
CA SER A 602 11.07 -6.22 -20.89
C SER A 602 11.36 -5.66 -19.50
N ILE A 603 10.33 -5.18 -18.78
CA ILE A 603 10.50 -4.45 -17.53
C ILE A 603 10.57 -5.42 -16.36
N GLN A 604 11.64 -5.30 -15.58
CA GLN A 604 11.78 -5.98 -14.30
C GLN A 604 11.28 -5.11 -13.13
N THR A 605 10.76 -5.76 -12.10
CA THR A 605 10.39 -5.10 -10.85
C THR A 605 11.62 -4.73 -10.02
N SER A 606 11.58 -3.56 -9.37
CA SER A 606 12.72 -3.04 -8.61
C SER A 606 13.10 -3.88 -7.39
N LYS A 607 12.13 -4.55 -6.75
CA LYS A 607 12.36 -5.34 -5.53
C LYS A 607 12.74 -6.80 -5.79
N THR A 608 12.21 -7.40 -6.84
CA THR A 608 12.24 -8.86 -7.04
C THR A 608 12.86 -9.30 -8.34
N THR A 609 13.22 -8.36 -9.22
CA THR A 609 13.84 -8.59 -10.55
C THR A 609 13.04 -9.49 -11.50
N ALA A 610 11.81 -9.86 -11.11
CA ALA A 610 10.89 -10.61 -11.94
C ALA A 610 10.26 -9.68 -13.00
N PHE A 611 9.97 -10.25 -14.17
CA PHE A 611 9.30 -9.53 -15.25
C PHE A 611 7.88 -9.14 -14.85
N VAL A 612 7.47 -7.95 -15.28
CA VAL A 612 6.13 -7.44 -15.08
C VAL A 612 5.19 -8.12 -16.08
N THR A 613 4.09 -8.69 -15.60
CA THR A 613 3.01 -9.18 -16.46
C THR A 613 2.03 -8.04 -16.71
N PHE A 614 1.78 -7.72 -17.99
CA PHE A 614 0.76 -6.76 -18.42
C PHE A 614 -0.43 -7.51 -19.02
N LEU A 615 -1.62 -7.23 -18.49
CA LEU A 615 -2.88 -7.82 -18.91
C LEU A 615 -3.92 -6.71 -19.09
N VAL A 616 -4.77 -6.85 -20.10
CA VAL A 616 -5.93 -5.99 -20.30
C VAL A 616 -7.08 -6.91 -20.63
N GLU A 617 -8.19 -6.74 -19.92
CA GLU A 617 -9.42 -7.49 -20.17
C GLU A 617 -10.00 -7.03 -21.53
N PRO A 618 -10.47 -7.95 -22.41
CA PRO A 618 -10.90 -7.62 -23.76
C PRO A 618 -11.95 -6.50 -23.88
N GLU A 619 -12.96 -6.48 -23.00
CA GLU A 619 -14.00 -5.44 -22.98
C GLU A 619 -13.50 -4.08 -22.48
N LEU A 620 -12.34 -4.03 -21.81
CA LEU A 620 -11.68 -2.80 -21.37
C LEU A 620 -10.65 -2.25 -22.37
N VAL A 621 -10.36 -2.97 -23.46
CA VAL A 621 -9.38 -2.55 -24.48
C VAL A 621 -9.74 -1.20 -25.09
N GLU A 622 -10.99 -1.00 -25.48
CA GLU A 622 -11.47 0.26 -26.07
C GLU A 622 -11.35 1.43 -25.08
N ALA A 623 -11.89 1.26 -23.87
CA ALA A 623 -11.87 2.28 -22.83
C ALA A 623 -10.44 2.68 -22.43
N LEU A 624 -9.55 1.69 -22.24
CA LEU A 624 -8.16 1.95 -21.89
C LEU A 624 -7.43 2.68 -23.02
N SER A 625 -7.60 2.23 -24.26
CA SER A 625 -6.94 2.82 -25.42
C SER A 625 -7.39 4.27 -25.63
N THR A 626 -8.69 4.53 -25.51
CA THR A 626 -9.28 5.87 -25.57
C THR A 626 -8.67 6.78 -24.50
N ALA A 627 -8.65 6.31 -23.24
CA ALA A 627 -8.10 7.08 -22.13
C ALA A 627 -6.61 7.40 -22.33
N LEU A 628 -5.81 6.45 -22.80
CA LEU A 628 -4.37 6.60 -23.04
C LEU A 628 -4.07 7.57 -24.20
N ILE A 629 -4.81 7.49 -25.31
CA ILE A 629 -4.65 8.41 -26.45
C ILE A 629 -4.97 9.84 -26.02
N ILE A 630 -6.08 10.06 -25.31
CA ILE A 630 -6.46 11.38 -24.80
C ILE A 630 -5.41 11.91 -23.79
N SER A 631 -4.88 11.02 -22.94
CA SER A 631 -3.79 11.34 -22.01
C SER A 631 -2.52 11.79 -22.76
N GLU A 632 -2.20 11.13 -23.87
CA GLU A 632 -1.06 11.47 -24.73
C GLU A 632 -1.26 12.81 -25.44
N LEU A 633 -2.46 13.10 -25.94
CA LEU A 633 -2.81 14.40 -26.51
C LEU A 633 -2.64 15.54 -25.48
N HIS A 634 -3.10 15.34 -24.23
CA HIS A 634 -2.85 16.30 -23.14
C HIS A 634 -1.37 16.44 -22.81
N ARG A 635 -0.62 15.31 -22.78
CA ARG A 635 0.82 15.31 -22.55
C ARG A 635 1.54 16.16 -23.60
N GLN A 636 1.23 15.97 -24.88
CA GLN A 636 1.83 16.72 -25.99
C GLN A 636 1.48 18.21 -25.90
N LYS A 637 0.19 18.54 -25.67
CA LYS A 637 -0.29 19.92 -25.47
C LYS A 637 0.44 20.63 -24.33
N ASN A 638 0.65 19.94 -23.20
CA ASN A 638 1.25 20.51 -22.00
C ASN A 638 2.78 20.35 -21.95
N LYS A 639 3.39 19.70 -22.96
CA LYS A 639 4.83 19.38 -23.03
C LYS A 639 5.33 18.60 -21.81
N ASN A 640 4.50 17.70 -21.29
CA ASN A 640 4.82 16.87 -20.14
C ASN A 640 5.79 15.74 -20.52
N SER A 641 6.64 15.33 -19.58
CA SER A 641 7.62 14.25 -19.75
C SER A 641 6.97 12.87 -19.62
N PHE A 642 6.00 12.74 -18.71
CA PHE A 642 5.30 11.49 -18.43
C PHE A 642 3.86 11.53 -18.95
N LEU A 643 3.36 10.40 -19.47
CA LEU A 643 1.96 10.26 -19.89
C LEU A 643 0.98 10.63 -18.77
N LEU A 644 1.24 10.11 -17.56
CA LEU A 644 0.39 10.32 -16.37
C LEU A 644 0.94 11.40 -15.41
N GLU A 645 1.59 12.44 -15.94
CA GLU A 645 2.26 13.49 -15.14
C GLU A 645 1.31 14.21 -14.16
N SER A 646 0.01 14.26 -14.45
CA SER A 646 -0.99 14.89 -13.55
C SER A 646 -1.01 14.29 -12.14
N PHE A 647 -0.57 13.04 -11.96
CA PHE A 647 -0.45 12.37 -10.65
C PHE A 647 0.80 12.77 -9.86
N ILE A 648 1.80 13.35 -10.53
CA ILE A 648 3.08 13.70 -9.91
C ILE A 648 2.92 14.94 -9.03
N THR A 649 3.54 14.90 -7.86
CA THR A 649 3.63 15.99 -6.89
C THR A 649 5.09 16.24 -6.50
N GLY A 650 5.41 17.49 -6.18
CA GLY A 650 6.76 17.92 -5.80
C GLY A 650 7.62 18.30 -7.00
N THR A 651 8.38 19.41 -6.87
CA THR A 651 9.23 19.95 -7.94
C THR A 651 10.63 19.34 -7.95
N LYS A 652 11.24 19.19 -6.77
CA LYS A 652 12.59 18.60 -6.62
C LYS A 652 12.58 17.09 -6.43
N ILE A 653 11.52 16.56 -5.81
CA ILE A 653 11.32 15.15 -5.51
C ILE A 653 9.93 14.77 -5.99
N LYS A 654 9.88 14.14 -7.18
CA LYS A 654 8.63 13.67 -7.78
C LYS A 654 8.07 12.50 -6.97
N THR A 655 6.84 12.63 -6.49
CA THR A 655 6.07 11.56 -5.83
C THR A 655 4.70 11.40 -6.48
N VAL A 656 4.04 10.27 -6.27
CA VAL A 656 2.75 9.96 -6.93
C VAL A 656 1.61 10.05 -5.93
N ALA A 657 0.55 10.78 -6.29
CA ALA A 657 -0.70 10.82 -5.55
C ALA A 657 -1.48 9.51 -5.79
N THR A 658 -1.29 8.49 -4.93
CA THR A 658 -1.78 7.12 -5.16
C THR A 658 -3.30 6.95 -5.21
N SER A 659 -4.06 7.89 -4.67
CA SER A 659 -5.53 7.94 -4.78
C SER A 659 -6.00 9.04 -5.74
N GLY A 660 -5.10 9.67 -6.48
CA GLY A 660 -5.36 10.89 -7.23
C GLY A 660 -5.45 12.13 -6.34
N LYS A 661 -5.26 13.29 -6.98
CA LYS A 661 -5.51 14.64 -6.41
C LYS A 661 -7.02 14.95 -6.45
N ASN A 662 -7.47 15.99 -5.75
CA ASN A 662 -8.88 16.45 -5.77
C ASN A 662 -9.44 16.66 -7.18
N ARG A 663 -8.61 17.10 -8.13
CA ARG A 663 -9.01 17.24 -9.55
C ARG A 663 -9.31 15.90 -10.21
N HIS A 664 -8.55 14.84 -9.91
CA HIS A 664 -8.82 13.50 -10.44
C HIS A 664 -10.13 12.91 -9.91
N GLN A 665 -10.57 13.31 -8.72
CA GLN A 665 -11.87 12.85 -8.16
C GLN A 665 -13.07 13.31 -8.99
N HIS A 666 -12.89 14.25 -9.92
CA HIS A 666 -13.94 14.60 -10.89
C HIS A 666 -14.28 13.43 -11.82
N PHE A 667 -13.35 12.48 -12.01
CA PHE A 667 -13.62 11.24 -12.73
C PHE A 667 -14.87 10.58 -12.17
N PHE A 668 -14.86 10.17 -10.90
CA PHE A 668 -15.96 9.44 -10.26
C PHE A 668 -17.25 10.22 -10.00
N LYS A 669 -17.34 11.51 -10.32
CA LYS A 669 -18.54 12.31 -10.00
C LYS A 669 -19.79 11.93 -10.78
N LEU A 670 -19.63 11.27 -11.93
CA LEU A 670 -20.76 10.85 -12.76
C LEU A 670 -21.52 9.67 -12.15
N ASP A 671 -20.93 8.96 -11.18
CA ASP A 671 -21.59 7.89 -10.43
C ASP A 671 -21.28 8.04 -8.92
N SER A 672 -22.23 8.61 -8.19
CA SER A 672 -22.10 8.85 -6.75
C SER A 672 -22.23 7.57 -5.91
N THR A 673 -22.58 6.43 -6.52
CA THR A 673 -22.68 5.14 -5.85
C THR A 673 -21.33 4.44 -5.70
N LEU A 674 -20.31 4.89 -6.46
CA LEU A 674 -18.97 4.34 -6.37
C LEU A 674 -18.32 4.63 -5.02
N GLU A 675 -17.71 3.59 -4.45
CA GLU A 675 -16.88 3.75 -3.28
C GLU A 675 -15.64 4.62 -3.56
N PRO A 676 -15.00 5.23 -2.53
CA PRO A 676 -13.78 6.00 -2.73
C PRO A 676 -12.63 5.16 -3.29
N PHE A 677 -12.02 5.62 -4.39
CA PHE A 677 -10.87 4.96 -5.01
C PHE A 677 -9.62 4.99 -4.11
N LYS A 678 -9.00 3.82 -3.92
CA LYS A 678 -7.69 3.65 -3.31
C LYS A 678 -6.89 2.58 -4.05
N SER A 679 -5.75 2.96 -4.62
CA SER A 679 -4.84 2.04 -5.33
C SER A 679 -4.52 0.77 -4.54
N LEU A 680 -4.23 0.87 -3.23
CA LEU A 680 -3.92 -0.30 -2.41
C LEU A 680 -5.13 -1.20 -2.17
N LYS A 681 -6.33 -0.62 -2.01
CA LYS A 681 -7.59 -1.36 -1.84
C LYS A 681 -7.91 -2.13 -3.11
N PHE A 682 -7.77 -1.48 -4.26
CA PHE A 682 -7.90 -2.09 -5.59
C PHE A 682 -6.95 -3.26 -5.77
N ASN A 683 -5.66 -3.04 -5.53
CA ASN A 683 -4.66 -4.11 -5.65
C ASN A 683 -4.95 -5.29 -4.72
N ASN A 684 -5.46 -5.04 -3.51
CA ASN A 684 -5.86 -6.13 -2.64
C ASN A 684 -7.09 -6.86 -3.17
N SER A 685 -8.11 -6.14 -3.65
CA SER A 685 -9.32 -6.73 -4.25
C SER A 685 -9.01 -7.57 -5.48
N THR A 686 -8.28 -7.02 -6.46
CA THR A 686 -7.89 -7.76 -7.68
C THR A 686 -7.14 -9.04 -7.32
N MET A 687 -6.27 -8.99 -6.30
CA MET A 687 -5.51 -10.16 -5.86
C MET A 687 -6.35 -11.18 -5.07
N THR A 688 -7.25 -10.70 -4.22
CA THR A 688 -8.19 -11.56 -3.50
C THR A 688 -9.10 -12.27 -4.49
N TYR A 689 -9.75 -11.55 -5.42
CA TYR A 689 -10.64 -12.17 -6.39
C TYR A 689 -9.92 -13.08 -7.38
N LEU A 690 -8.68 -12.75 -7.77
CA LEU A 690 -7.82 -13.68 -8.51
C LEU A 690 -7.65 -15.00 -7.75
N PHE A 691 -7.21 -14.93 -6.49
CA PHE A 691 -6.96 -16.11 -5.66
C PHE A 691 -8.20 -17.00 -5.56
N TYR A 692 -9.35 -16.41 -5.24
CA TYR A 692 -10.58 -17.18 -5.01
C TYR A 692 -11.22 -17.72 -6.30
N SER A 693 -11.12 -17.01 -7.42
CA SER A 693 -11.56 -17.57 -8.70
C SER A 693 -10.81 -18.85 -9.10
N ILE A 694 -9.59 -19.03 -8.60
CA ILE A 694 -8.77 -20.21 -8.85
C ILE A 694 -9.03 -21.29 -7.78
N SER A 695 -9.28 -20.91 -6.53
CA SER A 695 -9.51 -21.88 -5.45
C SER A 695 -10.94 -22.42 -5.40
N ASP A 696 -11.94 -21.62 -5.80
CA ASP A 696 -13.36 -21.95 -5.66
C ASP A 696 -13.89 -22.81 -6.83
N GLU A 697 -13.20 -22.81 -7.99
CA GLU A 697 -13.55 -23.68 -9.13
C GLU A 697 -13.03 -25.14 -8.95
N ASP A 698 -11.93 -25.35 -8.23
CA ASP A 698 -11.22 -26.65 -8.21
C ASP A 698 -11.07 -27.32 -6.83
N GLY A 699 -11.54 -26.70 -5.75
CA GLY A 699 -11.70 -27.34 -4.43
C GLY A 699 -10.44 -27.90 -3.72
N ASN A 700 -9.24 -27.89 -4.33
CA ASN A 700 -8.03 -28.48 -3.75
C ASN A 700 -6.70 -27.74 -4.04
N ASP A 701 -6.69 -26.68 -4.84
CA ASP A 701 -5.44 -26.10 -5.39
C ASP A 701 -5.03 -24.74 -4.76
N SER A 702 -5.17 -24.61 -3.44
CA SER A 702 -4.81 -23.36 -2.72
C SER A 702 -3.35 -22.94 -2.91
N ASP A 703 -2.44 -23.90 -3.06
CA ASP A 703 -1.02 -23.66 -3.35
C ASP A 703 -0.80 -23.06 -4.73
N VAL A 704 -1.61 -23.44 -5.72
CA VAL A 704 -1.48 -22.94 -7.08
C VAL A 704 -2.12 -21.56 -7.24
N ALA A 705 -3.25 -21.31 -6.57
CA ALA A 705 -3.82 -19.98 -6.43
C ALA A 705 -2.82 -19.01 -5.76
N LEU A 706 -2.06 -19.51 -4.77
CA LEU A 706 -1.03 -18.75 -4.08
C LEU A 706 0.18 -18.44 -4.99
N GLU A 707 0.61 -19.38 -5.83
CA GLU A 707 1.70 -19.19 -6.77
C GLU A 707 1.35 -18.19 -7.89
N LEU A 708 0.14 -18.27 -8.45
CA LEU A 708 -0.31 -17.35 -9.50
C LEU A 708 -0.47 -15.92 -9.00
N THR A 709 -1.03 -15.78 -7.79
CA THR A 709 -1.14 -14.48 -7.12
C THR A 709 0.25 -13.90 -6.80
N GLN A 710 1.26 -14.74 -6.54
CA GLN A 710 2.66 -14.31 -6.46
C GLN A 710 3.21 -13.84 -7.81
N ARG A 711 2.99 -14.60 -8.89
CA ARG A 711 3.49 -14.28 -10.25
C ARG A 711 2.88 -12.99 -10.80
N VAL A 712 1.56 -12.79 -10.68
CA VAL A 712 0.87 -11.54 -11.10
C VAL A 712 1.43 -10.30 -10.40
N ARG A 713 1.91 -10.47 -9.17
CA ARG A 713 2.51 -9.39 -8.38
C ARG A 713 4.03 -9.34 -8.47
N SER A 714 4.65 -10.26 -9.20
CA SER A 714 6.09 -10.47 -9.26
C SER A 714 6.71 -10.57 -7.85
N HIS A 715 6.06 -11.25 -6.91
CA HIS A 715 6.54 -11.43 -5.54
C HIS A 715 7.37 -12.73 -5.42
N ASN A 716 8.43 -12.71 -4.59
CA ASN A 716 9.34 -13.85 -4.41
C ASN A 716 9.09 -14.64 -3.10
N SER A 717 8.02 -14.35 -2.36
CA SER A 717 7.76 -14.97 -1.05
C SER A 717 6.28 -15.26 -0.81
N ALA A 718 5.97 -16.53 -0.56
CA ALA A 718 4.62 -17.05 -0.30
C ALA A 718 3.90 -16.35 0.88
N GLU A 719 4.65 -15.94 1.91
CA GLU A 719 4.11 -15.29 3.12
C GLU A 719 3.38 -13.97 2.85
N THR A 720 3.79 -13.20 1.84
CA THR A 720 3.12 -11.93 1.49
C THR A 720 1.78 -12.13 0.77
N THR A 721 1.60 -13.33 0.20
CA THR A 721 0.46 -13.72 -0.61
C THR A 721 -0.53 -14.55 0.20
N ALA A 722 -0.07 -15.30 1.21
CA ALA A 722 -0.90 -16.05 2.15
C ALA A 722 -1.88 -15.16 2.94
N ILE A 723 -1.64 -13.85 2.97
CA ILE A 723 -2.52 -12.86 3.60
C ILE A 723 -3.84 -12.70 2.83
N TYR A 724 -3.88 -13.04 1.53
CA TYR A 724 -5.10 -12.96 0.71
C TYR A 724 -6.07 -14.11 0.99
N VAL A 725 -5.58 -15.24 1.51
CA VAL A 725 -6.36 -16.41 1.97
C VAL A 725 -7.19 -16.11 3.22
N GLN A 726 -6.84 -15.05 3.97
CA GLN A 726 -7.52 -14.68 5.22
C GLN A 726 -8.66 -13.66 5.01
N ALA A 727 -8.90 -13.18 3.78
CA ALA A 727 -9.78 -12.04 3.52
C ALA A 727 -11.27 -12.42 3.34
N THR A 728 -11.61 -13.70 3.26
CA THR A 728 -12.96 -14.11 2.82
C THR A 728 -13.45 -15.31 3.61
N ASN A 729 -14.09 -15.01 4.75
CA ASN A 729 -15.06 -15.92 5.37
C ASN A 729 -16.50 -15.40 5.17
N LYS A 730 -16.75 -14.42 4.28
CA LYS A 730 -18.06 -13.73 4.25
C LYS A 730 -18.72 -13.46 2.88
N ASP A 731 -18.02 -13.23 1.78
CA ASP A 731 -18.70 -12.83 0.53
C ASP A 731 -18.17 -13.65 -0.67
N GLY A 732 -19.08 -14.27 -1.43
CA GLY A 732 -18.78 -15.26 -2.47
C GLY A 732 -18.00 -14.75 -3.69
N SER A 733 -17.68 -15.66 -4.62
CA SER A 733 -16.82 -15.42 -5.78
C SER A 733 -17.53 -14.65 -6.92
N LEU A 734 -16.75 -13.79 -7.59
CA LEU A 734 -17.19 -12.96 -8.72
C LEU A 734 -16.85 -13.66 -10.04
N ASN A 735 -17.53 -14.78 -10.33
CA ASN A 735 -17.15 -15.74 -11.38
C ASN A 735 -17.04 -15.14 -12.80
N GLN A 736 -17.78 -14.07 -13.13
CA GLN A 736 -17.76 -13.49 -14.49
C GLN A 736 -16.57 -12.55 -14.76
N VAL A 737 -16.24 -11.63 -13.84
CA VAL A 737 -15.11 -10.69 -14.04
C VAL A 737 -13.78 -11.43 -13.96
N SER A 738 -13.70 -12.43 -13.07
CA SER A 738 -12.55 -13.31 -12.95
C SER A 738 -12.37 -14.17 -14.21
N ALA A 739 -13.38 -14.88 -14.71
CA ALA A 739 -13.27 -15.65 -15.96
C ALA A 739 -12.84 -14.80 -17.17
N ASN A 740 -13.30 -13.56 -17.27
CA ASN A 740 -12.92 -12.64 -18.35
C ASN A 740 -11.50 -12.06 -18.19
N LEU A 741 -11.03 -11.83 -16.96
CA LEU A 741 -9.63 -11.47 -16.66
C LEU A 741 -8.62 -12.55 -17.12
N PHE A 742 -9.07 -13.79 -17.38
CA PHE A 742 -8.22 -14.94 -17.72
C PHE A 742 -8.29 -15.43 -19.16
N ARG A 743 -9.00 -14.74 -20.06
CA ARG A 743 -8.84 -14.96 -21.50
C ARG A 743 -7.47 -14.43 -21.94
N ARG A 744 -6.39 -15.19 -21.67
CA ARG A 744 -4.98 -14.88 -21.99
C ARG A 744 -4.65 -14.95 -23.51
N GLY A 745 -5.67 -14.78 -24.35
CA GLY A 745 -5.53 -14.79 -25.80
C GLY A 745 -5.16 -16.14 -26.41
N HIS A 746 -5.29 -17.27 -25.68
CA HIS A 746 -5.11 -18.60 -26.27
C HIS A 746 -6.17 -18.86 -27.35
N PHE A 747 -5.77 -19.47 -28.46
CA PHE A 747 -6.66 -19.78 -29.58
C PHE A 747 -6.19 -21.03 -30.35
N GLY A 748 -6.87 -21.35 -31.44
CA GLY A 748 -6.51 -22.43 -32.35
C GLY A 748 -7.25 -23.74 -32.08
N TRP A 749 -7.15 -24.66 -33.04
CA TRP A 749 -7.97 -25.88 -33.07
C TRP A 749 -7.79 -26.74 -31.81
N LEU A 750 -6.56 -26.85 -31.30
CA LEU A 750 -6.22 -27.72 -30.16
C LEU A 750 -6.81 -27.19 -28.85
N TYR A 751 -6.73 -25.88 -28.64
CA TYR A 751 -7.29 -25.22 -27.46
C TYR A 751 -8.82 -25.31 -27.45
N ASN A 752 -9.45 -25.07 -28.61
CA ASN A 752 -10.90 -25.22 -28.77
C ASN A 752 -11.34 -26.68 -28.52
N TYR A 753 -10.58 -27.65 -29.02
CA TYR A 753 -10.87 -29.07 -28.80
C TYR A 753 -10.77 -29.47 -27.32
N LEU A 754 -9.78 -28.97 -26.59
CA LEU A 754 -9.66 -29.19 -25.14
C LEU A 754 -10.85 -28.63 -24.35
N ILE A 755 -11.30 -27.41 -24.69
CA ILE A 755 -12.47 -26.78 -24.05
C ILE A 755 -13.73 -27.62 -24.32
N LEU A 756 -13.91 -28.09 -25.56
CA LEU A 756 -15.04 -28.93 -25.93
C LEU A 756 -15.05 -30.25 -25.15
N LEU A 757 -13.91 -30.93 -25.03
CA LEU A 757 -13.81 -32.16 -24.25
C LEU A 757 -14.09 -31.97 -22.75
N ALA A 758 -13.81 -30.78 -22.21
CA ALA A 758 -14.05 -30.46 -20.81
C ALA A 758 -15.49 -30.00 -20.51
N SER A 759 -16.27 -29.60 -21.52
CA SER A 759 -17.61 -29.00 -21.35
C SER A 759 -18.72 -30.06 -21.48
N GLU A 760 -19.54 -30.27 -20.44
CA GLU A 760 -20.63 -31.28 -20.39
C GLU A 760 -21.84 -31.02 -21.31
N LYS A 761 -21.73 -30.19 -22.35
CA LYS A 761 -22.85 -29.97 -23.28
C LYS A 761 -22.84 -31.00 -24.38
N ASP A 762 -23.66 -32.04 -24.19
CA ASP A 762 -23.93 -33.17 -25.06
C ASP A 762 -24.65 -32.84 -26.39
N ASP A 763 -24.65 -31.58 -26.83
CA ASP A 763 -25.30 -31.19 -28.10
C ASP A 763 -24.59 -30.01 -28.77
N ALA A 764 -23.63 -30.34 -29.64
CA ALA A 764 -23.36 -29.61 -30.87
C ALA A 764 -22.48 -30.48 -31.80
N PRO A 765 -23.06 -31.22 -32.76
CA PRO A 765 -22.28 -31.75 -33.86
C PRO A 765 -21.85 -30.56 -34.73
N ARG A 766 -20.57 -30.18 -34.71
CA ARG A 766 -20.04 -29.29 -35.76
C ARG A 766 -19.56 -30.15 -36.91
N THR A 767 -20.35 -30.08 -37.98
CA THR A 767 -20.22 -30.89 -39.18
C THR A 767 -18.97 -30.54 -39.97
N MET A 768 -18.58 -31.49 -40.83
CA MET A 768 -17.43 -31.36 -41.73
C MET A 768 -17.61 -30.28 -42.81
N GLU A 769 -18.80 -29.66 -42.93
CA GLU A 769 -19.07 -28.58 -43.88
C GLU A 769 -18.27 -27.29 -43.59
N ASP A 770 -18.14 -26.85 -42.33
CA ASP A 770 -17.45 -25.59 -41.99
C ASP A 770 -15.95 -25.62 -42.33
N LYS A 771 -15.35 -26.82 -42.33
CA LYS A 771 -13.93 -27.04 -42.67
C LYS A 771 -13.66 -26.97 -44.18
N THR A 772 -14.69 -27.19 -44.99
CA THR A 772 -14.59 -27.18 -46.45
C THR A 772 -14.59 -25.76 -47.01
N LEU A 773 -15.18 -24.80 -46.29
CA LEU A 773 -15.19 -23.38 -46.65
C LEU A 773 -13.84 -22.68 -46.45
N ALA A 774 -13.12 -22.96 -45.35
CA ALA A 774 -11.77 -22.45 -45.11
C ALA A 774 -10.75 -22.92 -46.18
N ILE A 775 -10.91 -24.16 -46.64
CA ILE A 775 -10.13 -24.73 -47.75
C ILE A 775 -10.44 -24.01 -49.07
N SER A 776 -11.70 -23.64 -49.30
CA SER A 776 -12.11 -22.89 -50.50
C SER A 776 -11.58 -21.45 -50.49
N ALA A 777 -11.52 -20.79 -49.34
CA ALA A 777 -10.99 -19.42 -49.22
C ALA A 777 -9.48 -19.32 -49.46
N LEU A 778 -8.70 -20.31 -49.01
CA LEU A 778 -7.26 -20.42 -49.29
C LEU A 778 -6.98 -20.81 -50.75
N ARG A 779 -7.84 -21.66 -51.34
CA ARG A 779 -7.77 -22.08 -52.75
C ARG A 779 -7.93 -20.88 -53.71
N ASP A 780 -8.84 -19.97 -53.40
CA ASP A 780 -9.12 -18.81 -54.26
C ASP A 780 -8.02 -17.73 -54.18
N GLN A 781 -7.20 -17.70 -53.10
CA GLN A 781 -6.11 -16.73 -52.92
C GLN A 781 -4.77 -17.14 -53.56
N LEU A 782 -4.56 -18.41 -53.90
CA LEU A 782 -3.25 -18.95 -54.35
C LEU A 782 -3.19 -19.42 -55.80
N GLY A 783 -4.26 -19.20 -56.57
CA GLY A 783 -4.24 -19.09 -58.03
C GLY A 783 -3.42 -20.12 -58.80
N SER A 784 -3.63 -21.45 -58.61
CA SER A 784 -3.22 -22.47 -59.59
C SER A 784 -3.83 -23.86 -59.33
N PRO A 785 -4.30 -24.60 -60.36
CA PRO A 785 -4.76 -25.99 -60.24
C PRO A 785 -3.69 -26.99 -59.77
N VAL A 786 -2.43 -26.83 -60.18
CA VAL A 786 -1.31 -27.71 -59.77
C VAL A 786 -0.98 -27.54 -58.28
N ASN A 787 -1.18 -26.33 -57.75
CA ASN A 787 -1.03 -26.06 -56.31
C ASN A 787 -2.16 -26.72 -55.49
N THR A 788 -3.33 -27.01 -56.07
CA THR A 788 -4.51 -27.50 -55.33
C THR A 788 -4.32 -28.93 -54.81
N GLU A 789 -3.73 -29.84 -55.59
CA GLU A 789 -3.42 -31.20 -55.13
C GLU A 789 -2.35 -31.21 -54.03
N LEU A 790 -1.31 -30.38 -54.17
CA LEU A 790 -0.26 -30.23 -53.17
C LEU A 790 -0.81 -29.68 -51.84
N TRP A 791 -1.71 -28.69 -51.92
CA TRP A 791 -2.44 -28.19 -50.76
C TRP A 791 -3.33 -29.26 -50.12
N ALA A 792 -4.04 -30.05 -50.92
CA ALA A 792 -4.87 -31.14 -50.41
C ALA A 792 -4.04 -32.21 -49.68
N GLN A 793 -2.88 -32.59 -50.23
CA GLN A 793 -1.94 -33.52 -49.59
C GLN A 793 -1.37 -32.95 -48.29
N PHE A 794 -0.93 -31.69 -48.29
CA PHE A 794 -0.46 -31.00 -47.10
C PHE A 794 -1.53 -31.00 -46.00
N LEU A 795 -2.76 -30.60 -46.32
CA LEU A 795 -3.88 -30.57 -45.37
C LEU A 795 -4.22 -31.97 -44.84
N LEU A 796 -4.14 -33.00 -45.68
CA LEU A 796 -4.33 -34.38 -45.26
C LEU A 796 -3.25 -34.80 -44.24
N GLN A 797 -1.98 -34.46 -44.48
CA GLN A 797 -0.88 -34.71 -43.53
C GLN A 797 -1.11 -33.99 -42.20
N ILE A 798 -1.57 -32.72 -42.23
CA ILE A 798 -1.91 -31.98 -41.02
C ILE A 798 -3.05 -32.68 -40.27
N LYS A 799 -4.12 -33.07 -40.96
CA LYS A 799 -5.27 -33.77 -40.36
C LYS A 799 -4.87 -35.09 -39.69
N GLN A 800 -3.97 -35.85 -40.30
CA GLN A 800 -3.44 -37.09 -39.70
C GLN A 800 -2.70 -36.81 -38.39
N LYS A 801 -1.83 -35.79 -38.36
CA LYS A 801 -1.13 -35.36 -37.14
C LYS A 801 -2.10 -34.89 -36.06
N GLN A 802 -3.11 -34.10 -36.40
CA GLN A 802 -4.14 -33.65 -35.46
C GLN A 802 -4.95 -34.83 -34.89
N SER A 803 -5.33 -35.79 -35.73
CA SER A 803 -6.11 -36.98 -35.33
C SER A 803 -5.38 -37.82 -34.27
N SER A 804 -4.05 -37.94 -34.40
CA SER A 804 -3.21 -38.60 -33.39
C SER A 804 -3.32 -37.89 -32.03
N VAL A 805 -3.22 -36.56 -32.01
CA VAL A 805 -3.34 -35.76 -30.78
C VAL A 805 -4.75 -35.85 -30.19
N MET A 806 -5.79 -35.77 -31.02
CA MET A 806 -7.19 -35.89 -30.58
C MET A 806 -7.44 -37.24 -29.91
N SER A 807 -6.98 -38.33 -30.51
CA SER A 807 -7.12 -39.68 -29.96
C SER A 807 -6.43 -39.86 -28.60
N ARG A 808 -5.33 -39.13 -28.36
CA ARG A 808 -4.62 -39.14 -27.08
C ARG A 808 -5.38 -38.35 -26.01
N LEU A 809 -5.89 -37.17 -26.36
CA LEU A 809 -6.65 -36.33 -25.43
C LEU A 809 -8.00 -36.93 -25.06
N ALA A 810 -8.69 -37.57 -26.00
CA ALA A 810 -9.97 -38.24 -25.76
C ALA A 810 -9.87 -39.42 -24.78
N LYS A 811 -8.66 -39.95 -24.53
CA LYS A 811 -8.40 -41.04 -23.57
C LYS A 811 -8.15 -40.52 -22.15
N LEU A 812 -8.00 -39.22 -21.95
CA LEU A 812 -7.78 -38.62 -20.64
C LEU A 812 -9.09 -38.55 -19.86
N SER A 813 -9.01 -38.67 -18.52
CA SER A 813 -10.17 -38.42 -17.67
C SER A 813 -10.54 -36.93 -17.71
N LYS A 814 -11.80 -36.63 -17.36
CA LYS A 814 -12.27 -35.24 -17.29
C LYS A 814 -11.43 -34.40 -16.32
N GLU A 815 -11.06 -34.97 -15.17
CA GLU A 815 -10.21 -34.33 -14.16
C GLU A 815 -8.83 -34.02 -14.73
N SER A 816 -8.25 -34.96 -15.48
CA SER A 816 -6.93 -34.79 -16.13
C SER A 816 -6.96 -33.74 -17.23
N LEU A 817 -8.07 -33.64 -17.98
CA LEU A 817 -8.27 -32.61 -19.00
C LEU A 817 -8.42 -31.21 -18.38
N ILE A 818 -9.17 -31.11 -17.28
CA ILE A 818 -9.30 -29.87 -16.51
C ILE A 818 -7.94 -29.46 -15.95
N GLU A 819 -7.20 -30.37 -15.32
CA GLU A 819 -5.86 -30.08 -14.79
C GLU A 819 -4.90 -29.60 -15.90
N LEU A 820 -4.95 -30.22 -17.08
CA LEU A 820 -4.15 -29.81 -18.24
C LEU A 820 -4.54 -28.40 -18.72
N LEU A 821 -5.83 -28.12 -18.89
CA LEU A 821 -6.34 -26.80 -19.26
C LEU A 821 -5.87 -25.75 -18.26
N VAL A 822 -6.01 -26.04 -16.97
CA VAL A 822 -5.56 -25.20 -15.87
C VAL A 822 -4.05 -24.92 -16.00
N LYS A 823 -3.19 -25.92 -16.21
CA LYS A 823 -1.74 -25.72 -16.43
C LYS A 823 -1.43 -24.84 -17.66
N ILE A 824 -2.18 -25.01 -18.76
CA ILE A 824 -2.07 -24.17 -19.97
C ILE A 824 -2.44 -22.72 -19.65
N PHE A 825 -3.56 -22.50 -18.96
CA PHE A 825 -3.97 -21.18 -18.50
C PHE A 825 -2.91 -20.54 -17.58
N LYS A 826 -2.34 -21.33 -16.66
CA LYS A 826 -1.29 -20.92 -15.72
C LYS A 826 0.02 -20.52 -16.42
N GLY A 827 0.23 -20.96 -17.66
CA GLY A 827 1.48 -20.72 -18.40
C GLY A 827 2.58 -21.73 -18.03
N GLU A 828 2.21 -22.83 -17.36
CA GLU A 828 3.11 -23.87 -16.84
C GLU A 828 3.41 -24.97 -17.87
N MET A 829 2.91 -24.78 -19.09
CA MET A 829 3.11 -25.67 -20.21
C MET A 829 3.95 -24.94 -21.28
N PRO A 830 5.20 -24.51 -20.99
CA PRO A 830 5.99 -23.74 -21.94
C PRO A 830 6.22 -24.49 -23.25
N SER A 831 6.22 -23.73 -24.35
CA SER A 831 6.65 -24.22 -25.66
C SER A 831 8.05 -23.70 -25.99
N LYS A 832 8.68 -24.20 -27.06
CA LYS A 832 9.94 -23.64 -27.57
C LYS A 832 9.76 -22.27 -28.22
N THR A 833 8.55 -21.95 -28.64
CA THR A 833 8.17 -20.65 -29.21
C THR A 833 7.59 -19.76 -28.11
N GLU A 834 8.04 -18.51 -28.08
CA GLU A 834 7.50 -17.49 -27.19
C GLU A 834 6.01 -17.25 -27.53
N ASN A 835 5.20 -16.82 -26.55
CA ASN A 835 3.75 -16.65 -26.75
C ASN A 835 2.97 -17.90 -27.22
N ALA A 836 3.46 -19.10 -26.91
CA ALA A 836 2.72 -20.35 -27.09
C ALA A 836 2.87 -21.28 -25.86
N GLN A 837 1.99 -22.27 -25.76
CA GLN A 837 2.01 -23.35 -24.77
C GLN A 837 2.12 -24.70 -25.48
N CYS A 838 2.51 -25.75 -24.75
CA CYS A 838 2.67 -27.09 -25.30
C CYS A 838 2.06 -28.16 -24.39
N ILE A 839 1.13 -28.96 -24.90
CA ILE A 839 0.43 -30.01 -24.13
C ILE A 839 1.32 -31.16 -23.64
N THR A 840 2.56 -31.24 -24.11
CA THR A 840 3.54 -32.29 -23.73
C THR A 840 4.71 -31.76 -22.90
N SER A 841 4.67 -30.47 -22.51
CA SER A 841 5.69 -29.88 -21.63
C SER A 841 5.80 -30.66 -20.30
N PRO A 842 7.02 -30.87 -19.75
CA PRO A 842 8.33 -30.37 -20.22
C PRO A 842 9.01 -31.25 -21.27
N ASN A 843 8.51 -32.45 -21.54
CA ASN A 843 9.18 -33.45 -22.38
C ASN A 843 8.72 -33.32 -23.84
N CYS A 844 9.46 -32.53 -24.62
CA CYS A 844 9.11 -32.27 -26.02
C CYS A 844 9.24 -33.53 -26.90
N GLU A 845 8.13 -33.96 -27.50
CA GLU A 845 8.09 -35.07 -28.49
C GLU A 845 8.83 -34.75 -29.79
N TYR A 846 9.10 -33.46 -30.05
CA TYR A 846 9.79 -32.97 -31.25
C TYR A 846 11.06 -32.18 -30.87
N PRO A 847 12.08 -32.82 -30.26
CA PRO A 847 13.25 -32.11 -29.73
C PRO A 847 14.09 -31.45 -30.82
N ARG A 848 14.03 -31.94 -32.07
CA ARG A 848 14.79 -31.40 -33.22
C ARG A 848 14.17 -30.17 -33.89
N LEU A 849 12.92 -29.81 -33.58
CA LEU A 849 12.30 -28.59 -34.11
C LEU A 849 12.80 -27.36 -33.36
N ASN A 850 13.23 -26.33 -34.09
CA ASN A 850 13.71 -25.07 -33.50
C ASN A 850 12.56 -24.14 -33.07
N SER A 851 11.37 -24.31 -33.65
CA SER A 851 10.15 -23.57 -33.31
C SER A 851 8.95 -24.52 -33.27
N CYS A 852 7.88 -24.08 -32.61
CA CYS A 852 6.64 -24.84 -32.44
C CYS A 852 5.57 -24.52 -33.50
N TYR A 853 5.83 -23.64 -34.47
CA TYR A 853 4.80 -23.21 -35.44
C TYR A 853 4.17 -24.34 -36.26
N SER A 854 4.92 -25.42 -36.52
CA SER A 854 4.45 -26.62 -37.24
C SER A 854 4.18 -27.82 -36.34
N CYS A 855 4.17 -27.62 -35.02
CA CYS A 855 4.02 -28.69 -34.04
C CYS A 855 2.52 -28.93 -33.74
N PRO A 856 2.01 -30.18 -33.85
CA PRO A 856 0.60 -30.46 -33.55
C PRO A 856 0.25 -30.34 -32.05
N ASN A 857 1.26 -30.25 -31.18
CA ASN A 857 1.08 -30.09 -29.73
C ASN A 857 1.10 -28.62 -29.27
N VAL A 858 1.15 -27.65 -30.19
CA VAL A 858 1.24 -26.21 -29.86
C VAL A 858 -0.13 -25.61 -29.58
N ILE A 859 -0.21 -24.76 -28.56
CA ILE A 859 -1.36 -23.93 -28.26
C ILE A 859 -0.92 -22.45 -28.38
N PRO A 860 -1.29 -21.77 -29.47
CA PRO A 860 -0.86 -20.39 -29.71
C PRO A 860 -1.60 -19.37 -28.83
N LYS A 861 -0.96 -18.23 -28.54
CA LYS A 861 -1.57 -17.03 -27.95
C LYS A 861 -1.58 -15.89 -28.96
N ASN A 862 -2.52 -14.95 -28.85
CA ASN A 862 -2.65 -13.79 -29.73
C ASN A 862 -1.34 -13.02 -29.98
N TYR A 863 -0.50 -12.81 -28.97
CA TYR A 863 0.78 -12.10 -29.14
C TYR A 863 1.80 -12.85 -30.02
N LEU A 864 1.57 -14.13 -30.34
CA LEU A 864 2.36 -14.89 -31.32
C LEU A 864 2.36 -14.22 -32.70
N PHE A 865 1.29 -13.50 -33.06
CA PHE A 865 1.20 -12.78 -34.34
C PHE A 865 2.27 -11.69 -34.51
N ILE A 866 2.79 -11.12 -33.41
CA ILE A 866 3.91 -10.16 -33.45
C ILE A 866 5.18 -10.85 -33.96
N GLU A 867 5.44 -12.08 -33.51
CA GLU A 867 6.60 -12.88 -33.92
C GLU A 867 6.45 -13.40 -35.35
N LEU A 868 5.23 -13.82 -35.70
CA LEU A 868 4.93 -14.34 -37.04
C LEU A 868 5.28 -13.33 -38.14
N ARG A 869 5.14 -12.02 -37.88
CA ARG A 869 5.54 -10.98 -38.84
C ARG A 869 7.00 -11.15 -39.30
N GLY A 870 7.93 -11.30 -38.36
CA GLY A 870 9.35 -11.47 -38.68
C GLY A 870 9.64 -12.81 -39.38
N GLU A 871 8.95 -13.86 -38.96
CA GLU A 871 9.11 -15.19 -39.56
C GLU A 871 8.52 -15.29 -40.98
N PHE A 872 7.40 -14.60 -41.27
CA PHE A 872 6.88 -14.47 -42.62
C PHE A 872 7.91 -13.81 -43.53
N ASP A 873 8.45 -12.65 -43.15
CA ASP A 873 9.47 -11.96 -43.94
C ASP A 873 10.74 -12.83 -44.13
N ARG A 874 11.19 -13.54 -43.08
CA ARG A 874 12.35 -14.44 -43.15
C ARG A 874 12.12 -15.60 -44.12
N LEU A 875 10.99 -16.31 -44.01
CA LEU A 875 10.67 -17.45 -44.86
C LEU A 875 10.45 -17.03 -46.31
N ILE A 876 9.72 -15.93 -46.53
CA ILE A 876 9.47 -15.38 -47.86
C ILE A 876 10.79 -15.02 -48.54
N ASN A 877 11.65 -14.24 -47.88
CA ASN A 877 12.94 -13.85 -48.44
C ASN A 877 13.84 -15.06 -48.72
N SER A 878 13.81 -16.08 -47.87
CA SER A 878 14.64 -17.27 -48.03
C SER A 878 14.15 -18.17 -49.18
N ILE A 879 12.83 -18.36 -49.34
CA ILE A 879 12.22 -19.04 -50.50
C ILE A 879 12.55 -18.30 -51.79
N GLU A 880 12.52 -16.97 -51.76
CA GLU A 880 12.77 -16.12 -52.93
C GLU A 880 14.22 -16.23 -53.43
N THR A 881 15.18 -16.29 -52.50
CA THR A 881 16.63 -16.13 -52.77
C THR A 881 17.40 -17.45 -52.79
N THR A 882 16.88 -18.52 -52.19
CA THR A 882 17.59 -19.80 -52.12
C THR A 882 17.73 -20.46 -53.49
N ALA A 883 18.94 -20.93 -53.81
CA ALA A 883 19.22 -21.74 -54.99
C ALA A 883 18.98 -23.24 -54.78
N HIS A 884 18.75 -23.68 -53.53
CA HIS A 884 18.62 -25.10 -53.18
C HIS A 884 17.15 -25.52 -53.03
N ASP A 885 16.70 -26.44 -53.88
CA ASP A 885 15.31 -26.92 -53.88
C ASP A 885 14.90 -27.57 -52.56
N ALA A 886 15.80 -28.32 -51.91
CA ALA A 886 15.52 -28.92 -50.61
C ALA A 886 15.24 -27.88 -49.51
N ILE A 887 15.94 -26.74 -49.53
CA ILE A 887 15.69 -25.63 -48.61
C ILE A 887 14.36 -24.97 -48.96
N ARG A 888 14.11 -24.72 -50.25
CA ARG A 888 12.86 -24.12 -50.73
C ARG A 888 11.63 -24.94 -50.32
N LYS A 889 11.70 -26.28 -50.47
CA LYS A 889 10.65 -27.22 -50.04
C LYS A 889 10.41 -27.15 -48.52
N LYS A 890 11.48 -27.24 -47.73
CA LYS A 890 11.40 -27.17 -46.27
C LYS A 890 10.76 -25.86 -45.81
N GLU A 891 11.19 -24.72 -46.37
CA GLU A 891 10.69 -23.41 -45.96
C GLU A 891 9.28 -23.13 -46.46
N SER A 892 8.92 -23.62 -47.64
CA SER A 892 7.53 -23.63 -48.12
C SER A 892 6.63 -24.37 -47.12
N TYR A 893 7.03 -25.56 -46.65
CA TYR A 893 6.29 -26.29 -45.62
C TYR A 893 6.09 -25.47 -44.34
N PHE A 894 7.13 -24.78 -43.84
CA PHE A 894 7.00 -23.92 -42.67
C PHE A 894 6.06 -22.73 -42.93
N LEU A 895 6.19 -22.08 -44.09
CA LEU A 895 5.35 -20.95 -44.49
C LEU A 895 3.86 -21.33 -44.48
N LEU A 896 3.52 -22.49 -45.03
CA LEU A 896 2.15 -22.98 -45.10
C LEU A 896 1.55 -23.25 -43.71
N ASN A 897 2.36 -23.76 -42.77
CA ASN A 897 1.93 -23.88 -41.37
C ASN A 897 1.68 -22.50 -40.73
N LEU A 898 2.51 -21.49 -41.04
CA LEU A 898 2.25 -20.13 -40.55
C LEU A 898 0.95 -19.56 -41.12
N LEU A 899 0.64 -19.85 -42.39
CA LEU A 899 -0.61 -19.42 -43.02
C LEU A 899 -1.84 -20.09 -42.41
N LEU A 900 -1.78 -21.38 -42.10
CA LEU A 900 -2.85 -22.06 -41.36
C LEU A 900 -3.07 -21.44 -39.97
N LEU A 901 -1.99 -21.14 -39.26
CA LEU A 901 -2.04 -20.50 -37.95
C LEU A 901 -2.62 -19.07 -38.03
N LEU A 902 -2.28 -18.34 -39.09
CA LEU A 902 -2.87 -17.03 -39.40
C LEU A 902 -4.37 -17.14 -39.68
N ASP A 903 -4.78 -18.10 -40.50
CA ASP A 903 -6.18 -18.38 -40.82
C ASP A 903 -7.00 -18.76 -39.57
N GLU A 904 -6.47 -19.64 -38.72
CA GLU A 904 -7.07 -19.96 -37.41
C GLU A 904 -7.24 -18.71 -36.54
N GLY A 905 -6.27 -17.79 -36.59
CA GLY A 905 -6.33 -16.49 -35.93
C GLY A 905 -7.43 -15.57 -36.45
N ILE A 906 -7.50 -15.41 -37.78
CA ILE A 906 -8.49 -14.58 -38.46
C ILE A 906 -9.90 -15.13 -38.20
N ASN A 907 -10.08 -16.44 -38.27
CA ASN A 907 -11.37 -17.09 -38.00
C ASN A 907 -11.80 -16.94 -36.53
N PHE A 908 -10.85 -16.89 -35.59
CA PHE A 908 -11.16 -16.79 -34.16
C PHE A 908 -11.34 -15.35 -33.66
N PHE A 909 -10.47 -14.44 -34.07
CA PHE A 909 -10.44 -13.05 -33.59
C PHE A 909 -11.01 -12.02 -34.58
N GLY A 910 -11.17 -12.39 -35.85
CA GLY A 910 -11.51 -11.49 -36.94
C GLY A 910 -10.29 -10.86 -37.61
N GLU A 911 -10.38 -10.62 -38.92
CA GLU A 911 -9.28 -10.04 -39.73
C GLU A 911 -8.83 -8.67 -39.17
N GLU A 912 -9.80 -7.82 -38.80
CA GLU A 912 -9.55 -6.49 -38.24
C GLU A 912 -8.69 -6.51 -36.96
N TYR A 913 -8.95 -7.46 -36.06
CA TYR A 913 -8.14 -7.61 -34.84
C TYR A 913 -6.70 -8.03 -35.16
N ILE A 914 -6.53 -8.96 -36.10
CA ILE A 914 -5.22 -9.51 -36.50
C ILE A 914 -4.37 -8.44 -37.20
N GLU A 915 -4.99 -7.52 -37.94
CA GLU A 915 -4.32 -6.40 -38.62
C GLU A 915 -3.53 -5.48 -37.65
N ALA A 916 -3.87 -5.50 -36.36
CA ALA A 916 -3.14 -4.77 -35.32
C ALA A 916 -1.77 -5.40 -34.98
N PHE A 917 -1.54 -6.66 -35.34
CA PHE A 917 -0.32 -7.41 -35.05
C PHE A 917 0.54 -7.61 -36.30
N LEU A 918 -0.08 -7.92 -37.43
CA LEU A 918 0.60 -8.08 -38.73
C LEU A 918 -0.19 -7.43 -39.86
N ASN A 919 0.50 -6.94 -40.88
CA ASN A 919 -0.13 -6.38 -42.07
C ASN A 919 -0.47 -7.53 -43.04
N ILE A 920 -1.74 -7.92 -43.08
CA ILE A 920 -2.21 -9.07 -43.86
C ILE A 920 -2.11 -8.76 -45.35
N GLN A 921 -2.41 -7.53 -45.76
CA GLN A 921 -2.26 -7.06 -47.14
C GLN A 921 -0.82 -7.22 -47.66
N HIS A 922 0.17 -6.86 -46.84
CA HIS A 922 1.59 -7.02 -47.18
C HIS A 922 1.99 -8.49 -47.32
N VAL A 923 1.52 -9.35 -46.39
CA VAL A 923 1.74 -10.80 -46.48
C VAL A 923 1.10 -11.36 -47.76
N ARG A 924 -0.17 -11.05 -48.03
CA ARG A 924 -0.89 -11.45 -49.25
C ARG A 924 -0.13 -11.01 -50.51
N LYS A 925 0.30 -9.74 -50.58
CA LYS A 925 1.06 -9.20 -51.72
C LYS A 925 2.37 -9.95 -51.96
N LYS A 926 3.13 -10.22 -50.90
CA LYS A 926 4.39 -10.98 -50.99
C LYS A 926 4.15 -12.46 -51.38
N LEU A 927 3.07 -13.08 -50.90
CA LEU A 927 2.72 -14.45 -51.27
C LEU A 927 2.34 -14.56 -52.74
N SER A 928 1.58 -13.59 -53.29
CA SER A 928 1.26 -13.57 -54.72
C SER A 928 2.51 -13.49 -55.60
N GLN A 929 3.57 -12.83 -55.14
CA GLN A 929 4.86 -12.76 -55.85
C GLN A 929 5.66 -14.08 -55.78
N LEU A 930 5.32 -14.95 -54.84
CA LEU A 930 5.99 -16.23 -54.60
C LEU A 930 5.20 -17.45 -55.09
N ALA A 931 4.00 -17.27 -55.65
CA ALA A 931 3.09 -18.35 -55.99
C ALA A 931 3.72 -19.45 -56.85
N ASP A 932 4.63 -19.08 -57.77
CA ASP A 932 5.33 -20.01 -58.67
C ASP A 932 6.55 -20.71 -58.04
N LYS A 933 6.96 -20.28 -56.84
CA LYS A 933 8.17 -20.76 -56.13
C LYS A 933 7.85 -21.61 -54.90
N ILE A 934 6.60 -21.65 -54.45
CA ILE A 934 6.18 -22.46 -53.30
C ILE A 934 6.08 -23.93 -53.73
N TYR A 935 6.73 -24.83 -53.01
CA TYR A 935 6.80 -26.25 -53.36
C TYR A 935 6.54 -27.13 -52.14
N ILE A 936 5.69 -28.15 -52.30
CA ILE A 936 5.37 -29.16 -51.28
C ILE A 936 5.55 -30.52 -51.95
N GLU A 937 6.17 -31.48 -51.29
CA GLU A 937 6.08 -32.92 -51.59
C GLU A 937 5.70 -33.66 -50.31
#